data_AF-A0A957DQU1-F1
#
_entry.id   AF-A0A957DQU1-F1
#
_cell.length_a   1.000
_cell.length_b   1.000
_cell.length_c   1.000
_cell.angle_alpha   90.00
_cell.angle_beta   90.00
_cell.angle_gamma   90.00
#
_symmetry.space_group_name_H-M   'P 1'
#
loop_
_entity.id
_entity.type
_entity.pdbx_description
1 polymer ?
#
loop_
_entity_poly.entity_id
_entity_poly.type
_entity_poly.pdbx_seq_one_letter_code
_entity_poly.pdbx_strand_id
1 'polypeptide(L)'
;MRRFKHILFILAAVFIFLVSTAAPTRAIATDLLITGVIDGPLTGGLPKAIELYVVNDITDLSIYGLGAANNGGGTDGEEFTFPADSATAGQFLYVATESVEFTNFFGFAPDYTNGTAPSVNGDDAVELFENGAVIDTFGDINTDGTGEAWEYLDGWTYRVSGTEADGTIFNIANWTFSGPNALDNETSNATAAVPFPVGTFMPLEGDAAPGVASTDPANGATGVAIDANITINFSEDVTVTGSWFDISCAVSGAHTAVSSGGPASYTLDPDTDFANGENCTVTVFAAQVTDNDTEDPPDAMSADVSFSFDTVSLNITSVVINEFLADPAADLPGDANGDGTRDSSDDEFVEIVNVSGADLDVSGWSISDGVQVRHTFPSNTIIPADCAAVVFGGDTPTGVFGGAVVQTASTGALGLNNGGDTITLDDGASSTLEYVYGSEGGNDQSLTREPDTTGPFVLHSDAAASGGTLFSPGTQLDGTPFSGCTFGIPVTIMEIQGEAHLSTYDGQSVQTAGVVTVVRSNGFNLQDPVGDGNNATSDAIFVFTGSAPAVAVGDAITIVATVDEFYPGGFSAGNVSTTELVGATITVNSNGNSLPAPTILGNGGRIPPNTIIDDDSTGDVNATPTFDPENDGIDFFESVEGMLVQVNDALVVGGTRFGEISVVGDLGANATGLSARGGVVIGPNDFNPERIMIDDALVFDEPDASVGDTFAGPIVGVMDYSFGNYKILNFDPLPAVNSNFTAESTNLTGTGTELTVAT
;
A
#
# COMPACT_ATOMS: atom_id res chain seq x y z
N MET A 1 27.63 52.83 -6.83
CA MET A 1 29.02 52.42 -6.53
C MET A 1 28.95 51.06 -5.84
N ARG A 2 29.49 50.00 -6.49
CA ARG A 2 29.78 48.61 -6.03
C ARG A 2 28.65 47.82 -5.31
N ARG A 3 27.95 46.92 -5.99
CA ARG A 3 28.27 45.48 -6.28
C ARG A 3 28.40 44.59 -5.04
N PHE A 4 27.50 43.64 -4.87
CA PHE A 4 27.83 42.20 -4.73
C PHE A 4 26.62 41.33 -5.13
N LYS A 5 26.86 40.43 -6.08
CA LYS A 5 25.96 39.38 -6.57
C LYS A 5 25.96 38.22 -5.55
N HIS A 6 24.84 37.54 -5.33
CA HIS A 6 24.84 36.10 -5.05
C HIS A 6 23.73 35.44 -5.88
N ILE A 7 24.20 34.54 -6.74
CA ILE A 7 23.48 33.61 -7.60
C ILE A 7 23.32 32.35 -6.75
N LEU A 8 22.12 31.78 -6.63
CA LEU A 8 21.93 30.42 -6.13
C LEU A 8 21.28 29.61 -7.26
N PHE A 9 22.14 28.91 -8.01
CA PHE A 9 21.75 27.77 -8.83
C PHE A 9 21.55 26.59 -7.87
N ILE A 10 20.35 26.00 -7.86
CA ILE A 10 20.15 24.67 -7.28
C ILE A 10 20.53 23.67 -8.38
N LEU A 11 21.61 22.92 -8.13
CA LEU A 11 21.93 21.70 -8.87
C LEU A 11 20.91 20.63 -8.44
N ALA A 12 19.96 20.29 -9.31
CA ALA A 12 19.34 18.98 -9.28
C ALA A 12 20.25 18.04 -10.09
N ALA A 13 20.95 17.16 -9.39
CA ALA A 13 21.69 16.07 -10.01
C ALA A 13 20.67 15.06 -10.56
N VAL A 14 20.34 15.17 -11.85
CA VAL A 14 19.67 14.11 -12.58
C VAL A 14 20.70 13.00 -12.78
N PHE A 15 20.62 11.98 -11.94
CA PHE A 15 21.34 10.72 -12.18
C PHE A 15 20.58 10.00 -13.30
N ILE A 16 20.91 10.32 -14.55
CA ILE A 16 20.51 9.48 -15.68
C ILE A 16 21.30 8.19 -15.52
N PHE A 17 20.66 7.15 -14.99
CA PHE A 17 21.12 5.79 -15.18
C PHE A 17 21.02 5.53 -16.69
N LEU A 18 22.13 5.73 -17.41
CA LEU A 18 22.28 5.15 -18.73
C LEU A 18 22.30 3.63 -18.46
N VAL A 19 21.14 3.00 -18.62
CA VAL A 19 21.11 1.56 -18.85
C VAL A 19 21.88 1.37 -20.14
N SER A 20 23.13 0.95 -20.01
CA SER A 20 23.93 0.41 -21.08
C SER A 20 23.17 -0.81 -21.60
N THR A 21 22.39 -0.64 -22.66
CA THR A 21 21.88 -1.75 -23.46
C THR A 21 23.06 -2.31 -24.26
N ALA A 22 23.97 -2.99 -23.57
CA ALA A 22 24.82 -3.98 -24.22
C ALA A 22 23.89 -5.17 -24.48
N ALA A 23 23.32 -5.23 -25.69
CA ALA A 23 22.68 -6.43 -26.16
C ALA A 23 23.71 -7.58 -26.08
N PRO A 24 23.37 -8.74 -25.49
CA PRO A 24 24.24 -9.89 -25.59
C PRO A 24 24.24 -10.33 -27.06
N THR A 25 25.31 -10.07 -27.80
CA THR A 25 25.56 -10.69 -29.09
C THR A 25 25.94 -12.15 -28.87
N ARG A 26 25.24 -13.06 -29.56
CA ARG A 26 25.58 -14.49 -29.59
C ARG A 26 27.00 -14.68 -30.12
N ALA A 27 27.80 -15.49 -29.44
CA ALA A 27 29.06 -15.99 -30.00
C ALA A 27 28.73 -16.92 -31.17
N ILE A 28 28.87 -16.43 -32.41
CA ILE A 28 29.01 -17.29 -33.59
C ILE A 28 30.22 -18.21 -33.35
N ALA A 29 30.14 -19.47 -33.77
CA ALA A 29 31.11 -20.52 -33.42
C ALA A 29 32.57 -20.25 -33.83
N THR A 30 32.80 -19.19 -34.63
CA THR A 30 34.11 -18.72 -35.08
C THR A 30 34.11 -17.18 -35.07
N ASP A 31 35.14 -16.56 -34.49
CA ASP A 31 35.23 -15.09 -34.44
C ASP A 31 35.70 -14.46 -35.77
N LEU A 32 36.18 -15.27 -36.73
CA LEU A 32 36.72 -14.85 -38.02
C LEU A 32 36.24 -15.79 -39.15
N LEU A 33 35.88 -15.23 -40.31
CA LEU A 33 35.31 -15.95 -41.46
C LEU A 33 36.03 -15.62 -42.76
N ILE A 34 36.18 -16.59 -43.67
CA ILE A 34 36.56 -16.32 -45.07
C ILE A 34 35.34 -15.78 -45.80
N THR A 35 35.43 -14.60 -46.40
CA THR A 35 34.30 -13.96 -47.09
C THR A 35 34.53 -13.74 -48.57
N GLY A 36 35.78 -13.72 -49.04
CA GLY A 36 36.05 -13.74 -50.47
C GLY A 36 37.47 -14.16 -50.81
N VAL A 37 37.66 -14.68 -52.02
CA VAL A 37 38.97 -15.04 -52.59
C VAL A 37 39.00 -14.54 -54.03
N ILE A 38 40.07 -13.87 -54.42
CA ILE A 38 40.25 -13.29 -55.76
C ILE A 38 41.55 -13.78 -56.41
N ASP A 39 41.44 -14.09 -57.69
CA ASP A 39 42.54 -14.39 -58.61
C ASP A 39 42.51 -13.38 -59.77
N GLY A 40 43.37 -12.37 -59.74
CA GLY A 40 43.35 -11.27 -60.70
C GLY A 40 44.11 -11.53 -62.01
N PRO A 41 43.76 -10.86 -63.12
CA PRO A 41 44.26 -11.14 -64.47
C PRO A 41 45.55 -10.39 -64.86
N LEU A 42 46.11 -9.53 -64.00
CA LEU A 42 47.26 -8.70 -64.36
C LEU A 42 48.52 -9.56 -64.56
N THR A 43 49.58 -8.96 -65.12
CA THR A 43 50.84 -9.70 -65.35
C THR A 43 51.34 -10.33 -64.05
N GLY A 44 51.37 -11.67 -63.99
CA GLY A 44 51.70 -12.44 -62.78
C GLY A 44 50.49 -12.97 -62.00
N GLY A 45 49.28 -12.83 -62.52
CA GLY A 45 48.04 -13.26 -61.88
C GLY A 45 47.63 -12.35 -60.72
N LEU A 46 47.78 -11.03 -60.85
CA LEU A 46 47.56 -10.07 -59.75
C LEU A 46 46.27 -9.24 -59.95
N PRO A 47 45.67 -8.73 -58.85
CA PRO A 47 45.97 -9.05 -57.45
C PRO A 47 45.43 -10.43 -57.05
N LYS A 48 46.10 -11.10 -56.11
CA LYS A 48 45.54 -12.26 -55.40
C LYS A 48 45.35 -11.94 -53.94
N ALA A 49 44.18 -12.21 -53.41
CA ALA A 49 43.85 -11.87 -52.03
C ALA A 49 42.74 -12.72 -51.44
N ILE A 50 42.70 -12.75 -50.11
CA ILE A 50 41.64 -13.33 -49.29
C ILE A 50 41.04 -12.21 -48.42
N GLU A 51 39.72 -12.05 -48.47
CA GLU A 51 38.93 -11.17 -47.60
C GLU A 51 38.37 -11.98 -46.43
N LEU A 52 38.52 -11.45 -45.21
CA LEU A 52 38.00 -12.01 -43.97
C LEU A 52 37.03 -11.04 -43.29
N TYR A 53 36.03 -11.58 -42.58
CA TYR A 53 35.10 -10.80 -41.77
C TYR A 53 35.23 -11.16 -40.29
N VAL A 54 35.35 -10.14 -39.43
CA VAL A 54 35.50 -10.26 -37.97
C VAL A 54 34.12 -10.26 -37.35
N VAL A 55 33.71 -11.39 -36.78
CA VAL A 55 32.37 -11.60 -36.25
C VAL A 55 32.24 -11.04 -34.84
N ASN A 56 33.20 -11.33 -33.97
CA ASN A 56 33.30 -10.82 -32.60
C ASN A 56 34.64 -10.09 -32.41
N ASP A 57 34.77 -9.26 -31.38
CA ASP A 57 36.04 -8.60 -31.06
C ASP A 57 37.15 -9.63 -30.78
N ILE A 58 38.22 -9.59 -31.59
CA ILE A 58 39.40 -10.46 -31.44
C ILE A 58 40.53 -9.68 -30.78
N THR A 59 40.94 -10.13 -29.60
CA THR A 59 42.00 -9.46 -28.83
C THR A 59 43.43 -9.80 -29.28
N ASP A 60 43.62 -10.95 -29.94
CA ASP A 60 44.91 -11.40 -30.45
C ASP A 60 44.72 -12.26 -31.70
N LEU A 61 45.03 -11.70 -32.87
CA LEU A 61 44.95 -12.37 -34.17
C LEU A 61 46.04 -13.43 -34.33
N SER A 62 47.10 -13.45 -33.53
CA SER A 62 48.23 -14.38 -33.73
C SER A 62 47.90 -15.86 -33.51
N ILE A 63 46.70 -16.15 -33.02
CA ILE A 63 46.15 -17.50 -32.95
C ILE A 63 45.54 -17.96 -34.28
N TYR A 64 45.36 -17.07 -35.25
CA TYR A 64 44.76 -17.37 -36.55
C TYR A 64 45.82 -17.54 -37.65
N GLY A 65 45.48 -18.33 -38.66
CA GLY A 65 46.30 -18.50 -39.86
C GLY A 65 45.50 -18.83 -41.11
N LEU A 66 46.15 -18.73 -42.28
CA LEU A 66 45.60 -19.08 -43.59
C LEU A 66 46.51 -20.11 -44.27
N GLY A 67 45.92 -21.00 -45.06
CA GLY A 67 46.64 -21.93 -45.94
C GLY A 67 45.87 -22.17 -47.24
N ALA A 68 46.58 -22.58 -48.30
CA ALA A 68 45.99 -22.96 -49.58
C ALA A 68 46.30 -24.42 -49.92
N ALA A 69 45.25 -25.21 -50.17
CA ALA A 69 45.38 -26.59 -50.63
C ALA A 69 45.55 -26.62 -52.16
N ASN A 70 46.79 -26.47 -52.60
CA ASN A 70 47.11 -26.33 -54.02
C ASN A 70 46.79 -27.60 -54.83
N ASN A 71 46.02 -27.46 -55.92
CA ASN A 71 45.72 -28.53 -56.89
C ASN A 71 45.18 -29.83 -56.26
N GLY A 72 44.35 -29.72 -55.22
CA GLY A 72 43.71 -30.87 -54.55
C GLY A 72 44.66 -31.74 -53.72
N GLY A 73 45.77 -31.18 -53.23
CA GLY A 73 46.78 -31.89 -52.44
C GLY A 73 46.37 -32.30 -51.02
N GLY A 74 45.21 -31.82 -50.54
CA GLY A 74 44.82 -31.83 -49.13
C GLY A 74 45.48 -30.70 -48.34
N THR A 75 45.10 -30.55 -47.08
CA THR A 75 45.70 -29.57 -46.16
C THR A 75 47.19 -29.85 -45.94
N ASP A 76 48.04 -28.85 -46.12
CA ASP A 76 49.48 -28.89 -45.79
C ASP A 76 49.88 -27.92 -44.68
N GLY A 77 48.90 -27.24 -44.07
CA GLY A 77 48.99 -26.43 -42.86
C GLY A 77 48.92 -24.92 -43.08
N GLU A 78 49.18 -24.15 -42.02
CA GLU A 78 49.22 -22.69 -42.08
C GLU A 78 50.43 -22.20 -42.90
N GLU A 79 50.15 -21.44 -43.96
CA GLU A 79 51.15 -20.77 -44.80
C GLU A 79 51.33 -19.29 -44.43
N PHE A 80 50.36 -18.73 -43.70
CA PHE A 80 50.41 -17.41 -43.08
C PHE A 80 49.82 -17.49 -41.68
N THR A 81 50.57 -17.05 -40.67
CA THR A 81 50.04 -16.81 -39.32
C THR A 81 49.99 -15.30 -39.11
N PHE A 82 48.88 -14.78 -38.60
CA PHE A 82 48.73 -13.35 -38.35
C PHE A 82 49.71 -12.87 -37.25
N PRO A 83 50.15 -11.60 -37.29
CA PRO A 83 50.86 -11.00 -36.17
C PRO A 83 49.94 -10.80 -34.96
N ALA A 84 50.54 -10.52 -33.78
CA ALA A 84 49.80 -10.23 -32.55
C ALA A 84 49.17 -8.82 -32.60
N ASP A 85 48.07 -8.74 -33.35
CA ASP A 85 47.21 -7.56 -33.52
C ASP A 85 45.80 -7.84 -32.97
N SER A 86 44.95 -6.82 -32.84
CA SER A 86 43.54 -6.96 -32.46
C SER A 86 42.62 -6.56 -33.62
N ALA A 87 41.43 -7.15 -33.72
CA ALA A 87 40.41 -6.76 -34.69
C ALA A 87 39.04 -6.56 -34.02
N THR A 88 38.23 -5.63 -34.55
CA THR A 88 36.91 -5.28 -33.97
C THR A 88 35.78 -5.95 -34.75
N ALA A 89 34.71 -6.36 -34.07
CA ALA A 89 33.51 -6.91 -34.70
C ALA A 89 32.98 -5.99 -35.82
N GLY A 90 32.63 -6.58 -36.96
CA GLY A 90 32.20 -5.88 -38.17
C GLY A 90 33.32 -5.42 -39.10
N GLN A 91 34.59 -5.62 -38.73
CA GLN A 91 35.73 -5.26 -39.58
C GLN A 91 35.96 -6.29 -40.70
N PHE A 92 36.39 -5.80 -41.87
CA PHE A 92 36.94 -6.64 -42.94
C PHE A 92 38.47 -6.55 -42.95
N LEU A 93 39.15 -7.69 -43.13
CA LEU A 93 40.59 -7.80 -43.24
C LEU A 93 40.99 -8.38 -44.60
N TYR A 94 42.02 -7.83 -45.23
CA TYR A 94 42.52 -8.27 -46.53
C TYR A 94 43.96 -8.77 -46.45
N VAL A 95 44.18 -10.02 -46.87
CA VAL A 95 45.51 -10.63 -46.98
C VAL A 95 45.83 -10.81 -48.47
N ALA A 96 46.84 -10.10 -48.99
CA ALA A 96 47.19 -10.13 -50.41
C ALA A 96 48.63 -10.61 -50.66
N THR A 97 48.91 -11.10 -51.88
CA THR A 97 50.29 -11.49 -52.27
C THR A 97 51.26 -10.32 -52.28
N GLU A 98 50.77 -9.11 -52.59
CA GLU A 98 51.53 -7.88 -52.67
C GLU A 98 50.60 -6.66 -52.50
N SER A 99 51.17 -5.47 -52.23
CA SER A 99 50.36 -4.28 -51.96
C SER A 99 50.13 -3.37 -53.17
N VAL A 100 51.01 -3.37 -54.17
CA VAL A 100 51.02 -2.36 -55.24
C VAL A 100 49.87 -2.59 -56.21
N GLU A 101 49.79 -3.77 -56.81
CA GLU A 101 48.72 -4.10 -57.76
C GLU A 101 47.38 -4.33 -57.05
N PHE A 102 47.38 -4.82 -55.81
CA PHE A 102 46.18 -4.81 -54.95
C PHE A 102 45.64 -3.39 -54.80
N THR A 103 46.48 -2.43 -54.40
CA THR A 103 46.05 -1.03 -54.20
C THR A 103 45.62 -0.39 -55.52
N ASN A 104 46.30 -0.69 -56.63
CA ASN A 104 45.90 -0.20 -57.95
C ASN A 104 44.51 -0.73 -58.35
N PHE A 105 44.22 -1.99 -58.07
CA PHE A 105 42.99 -2.64 -58.48
C PHE A 105 41.78 -2.24 -57.61
N PHE A 106 41.94 -2.26 -56.28
CA PHE A 106 40.87 -2.03 -55.30
C PHE A 106 40.76 -0.57 -54.80
N GLY A 107 41.82 0.22 -54.93
CA GLY A 107 41.85 1.61 -54.47
C GLY A 107 42.18 1.80 -52.98
N PHE A 108 42.50 0.73 -52.24
CA PHE A 108 42.97 0.74 -50.86
C PHE A 108 44.07 -0.31 -50.64
N ALA A 109 44.88 -0.16 -49.60
CA ALA A 109 45.96 -1.10 -49.28
C ALA A 109 45.43 -2.33 -48.53
N PRO A 110 46.01 -3.53 -48.73
CA PRO A 110 45.64 -4.69 -47.93
C PRO A 110 46.16 -4.52 -46.49
N ASP A 111 45.48 -5.12 -45.52
CA ASP A 111 45.90 -5.09 -44.11
C ASP A 111 47.18 -5.89 -43.89
N TYR A 112 47.32 -7.02 -44.59
CA TYR A 112 48.47 -7.91 -44.51
C TYR A 112 48.98 -8.32 -45.89
N THR A 113 50.28 -8.62 -45.98
CA THR A 113 50.89 -9.19 -47.20
C THR A 113 51.61 -10.49 -46.92
N ASN A 114 51.33 -11.51 -47.72
CA ASN A 114 51.96 -12.81 -47.64
C ASN A 114 52.02 -13.43 -49.04
N GLY A 115 53.20 -13.86 -49.49
CA GLY A 115 53.40 -14.37 -50.85
C GLY A 115 53.03 -15.84 -51.07
N THR A 116 52.46 -16.53 -50.08
CA THR A 116 52.15 -17.97 -50.13
C THR A 116 50.65 -18.24 -50.00
N ALA A 117 50.04 -17.93 -48.85
CA ALA A 117 48.64 -18.28 -48.57
C ALA A 117 47.62 -17.73 -49.59
N PRO A 118 47.66 -16.45 -49.99
CA PRO A 118 46.76 -15.94 -51.02
C PRO A 118 47.23 -16.25 -52.46
N SER A 119 48.30 -17.05 -52.68
CA SER A 119 48.88 -17.27 -54.02
C SER A 119 48.16 -18.34 -54.86
N VAL A 120 46.84 -18.40 -54.76
CA VAL A 120 45.95 -19.35 -55.45
C VAL A 120 45.73 -18.96 -56.91
N ASN A 121 45.54 -19.91 -57.82
CA ASN A 121 45.32 -19.66 -59.26
C ASN A 121 43.89 -19.95 -59.75
N GLY A 122 42.92 -19.75 -58.85
CA GLY A 122 41.50 -19.80 -59.19
C GLY A 122 40.88 -21.19 -59.27
N ASP A 123 41.63 -22.22 -58.90
CA ASP A 123 41.18 -23.61 -58.77
C ASP A 123 41.70 -24.29 -57.47
N ASP A 124 42.25 -23.50 -56.55
CA ASP A 124 42.75 -23.97 -55.27
C ASP A 124 41.80 -23.60 -54.11
N ALA A 125 41.73 -24.51 -53.14
CA ALA A 125 40.97 -24.31 -51.90
C ALA A 125 41.77 -23.48 -50.89
N VAL A 126 41.08 -22.74 -50.02
CA VAL A 126 41.65 -21.88 -48.97
C VAL A 126 41.08 -22.32 -47.61
N GLU A 127 41.95 -22.41 -46.62
CA GLU A 127 41.63 -22.80 -45.24
C GLU A 127 41.96 -21.66 -44.27
N LEU A 128 41.08 -21.44 -43.30
CA LEU A 128 41.29 -20.55 -42.15
C LEU A 128 41.48 -21.40 -40.90
N PHE A 129 42.50 -21.09 -40.12
CA PHE A 129 42.91 -21.81 -38.92
C PHE A 129 42.73 -20.95 -37.68
N GLU A 130 42.41 -21.60 -36.56
CA GLU A 130 42.51 -21.06 -35.20
C GLU A 130 43.24 -22.09 -34.32
N ASN A 131 44.30 -21.66 -33.65
CA ASN A 131 45.16 -22.51 -32.82
C ASN A 131 45.67 -23.78 -33.57
N GLY A 132 45.90 -23.67 -34.88
CA GLY A 132 46.33 -24.77 -35.74
C GLY A 132 45.22 -25.74 -36.18
N ALA A 133 43.96 -25.47 -35.88
CA ALA A 133 42.81 -26.26 -36.35
C ALA A 133 42.02 -25.49 -37.42
N VAL A 134 41.59 -26.15 -38.48
CA VAL A 134 40.76 -25.54 -39.54
C VAL A 134 39.37 -25.20 -38.97
N ILE A 135 38.98 -23.94 -39.10
CA ILE A 135 37.70 -23.40 -38.65
C ILE A 135 36.80 -22.94 -39.81
N ASP A 136 37.35 -22.70 -41.00
CA ASP A 136 36.59 -22.35 -42.20
C ASP A 136 37.35 -22.78 -43.47
N THR A 137 36.60 -23.14 -44.52
CA THR A 137 37.17 -23.62 -45.79
C THR A 137 36.38 -23.08 -46.98
N PHE A 138 37.10 -22.63 -48.02
CA PHE A 138 36.57 -22.44 -49.36
C PHE A 138 37.19 -23.46 -50.32
N GLY A 139 36.38 -24.18 -51.10
CA GLY A 139 36.84 -25.22 -52.04
C GLY A 139 37.06 -26.60 -51.39
N ASP A 140 37.02 -27.67 -52.19
CA ASP A 140 37.35 -29.02 -51.68
C ASP A 140 38.87 -29.23 -51.69
N ILE A 141 39.46 -29.28 -50.50
CA ILE A 141 40.92 -29.40 -50.30
C ILE A 141 41.55 -30.64 -50.98
N ASN A 142 40.77 -31.68 -51.30
CA ASN A 142 41.28 -32.92 -51.91
C ASN A 142 41.03 -33.01 -53.42
N THR A 143 40.48 -31.96 -54.02
CA THR A 143 40.07 -31.94 -55.43
C THR A 143 40.68 -30.73 -56.13
N ASP A 144 41.30 -30.94 -57.29
CA ASP A 144 41.72 -29.86 -58.18
C ASP A 144 40.46 -29.18 -58.75
N GLY A 145 40.34 -27.87 -58.56
CA GLY A 145 39.15 -27.10 -58.94
C GLY A 145 38.98 -26.90 -60.44
N THR A 146 39.98 -27.21 -61.28
CA THR A 146 39.89 -27.02 -62.74
C THR A 146 38.67 -27.76 -63.32
N GLY A 147 37.71 -27.02 -63.88
CA GLY A 147 36.48 -27.56 -64.46
C GLY A 147 35.38 -27.95 -63.45
N GLU A 148 35.61 -27.74 -62.15
CA GLU A 148 34.60 -27.93 -61.11
C GLU A 148 33.71 -26.70 -60.95
N ALA A 149 32.58 -26.86 -60.26
CA ALA A 149 31.58 -25.79 -60.09
C ALA A 149 32.07 -24.60 -59.24
N TRP A 150 33.21 -24.74 -58.57
CA TRP A 150 33.83 -23.72 -57.72
C TRP A 150 35.08 -23.09 -58.33
N GLU A 151 35.37 -23.34 -59.62
CA GLU A 151 36.44 -22.69 -60.39
C GLU A 151 36.19 -21.18 -60.58
N TYR A 152 37.22 -20.38 -60.33
CA TYR A 152 37.22 -18.92 -60.40
C TYR A 152 38.52 -18.34 -61.00
N LEU A 153 39.24 -19.10 -61.85
CA LEU A 153 40.43 -18.65 -62.60
C LEU A 153 40.24 -17.24 -63.17
N ASP A 154 41.18 -16.34 -62.94
CA ASP A 154 41.09 -14.92 -63.37
C ASP A 154 39.73 -14.28 -62.98
N GLY A 155 39.25 -14.60 -61.78
CA GLY A 155 37.93 -14.30 -61.24
C GLY A 155 37.92 -14.23 -59.71
N TRP A 156 36.75 -14.45 -59.11
CA TRP A 156 36.58 -14.44 -57.66
C TRP A 156 35.43 -15.32 -57.17
N THR A 157 35.51 -15.65 -55.88
CA THR A 157 34.42 -16.25 -55.10
C THR A 157 34.09 -15.34 -53.90
N TYR A 158 32.83 -15.36 -53.47
CA TYR A 158 32.34 -14.55 -52.37
C TYR A 158 31.26 -15.27 -51.56
N ARG A 159 31.37 -15.26 -50.23
CA ARG A 159 30.44 -15.92 -49.32
C ARG A 159 29.07 -15.25 -49.36
N VAL A 160 28.00 -16.05 -49.34
CA VAL A 160 26.62 -15.57 -49.28
C VAL A 160 26.34 -15.00 -47.89
N SER A 161 25.88 -13.75 -47.80
CA SER A 161 25.45 -13.12 -46.53
C SER A 161 24.42 -13.99 -45.79
N GLY A 162 24.53 -14.06 -44.46
CA GLY A 162 23.70 -14.90 -43.60
C GLY A 162 24.16 -16.36 -43.51
N THR A 163 25.32 -16.73 -44.05
CA THR A 163 25.90 -18.07 -43.90
C THR A 163 27.05 -18.09 -42.90
N GLU A 164 27.21 -19.21 -42.17
CA GLU A 164 28.28 -19.42 -41.20
C GLU A 164 29.53 -20.07 -41.85
N ALA A 165 30.59 -20.31 -41.06
CA ALA A 165 31.80 -21.01 -41.51
C ALA A 165 31.49 -22.43 -41.98
N ASP A 166 32.21 -22.89 -43.02
CA ASP A 166 32.06 -24.24 -43.58
C ASP A 166 32.82 -25.30 -42.73
N GLY A 167 33.62 -24.85 -41.74
CA GLY A 167 34.47 -25.73 -40.95
C GLY A 167 35.49 -26.45 -41.84
N THR A 168 35.54 -27.78 -41.74
CA THR A 168 36.45 -28.64 -42.52
C THR A 168 35.85 -29.19 -43.81
N ILE A 169 34.56 -28.91 -44.09
CA ILE A 169 33.85 -29.48 -45.23
C ILE A 169 33.22 -28.35 -46.04
N PHE A 170 33.82 -28.03 -47.18
CA PHE A 170 33.30 -27.02 -48.10
C PHE A 170 31.86 -27.28 -48.52
N ASN A 171 31.03 -26.24 -48.40
CA ASN A 171 29.64 -26.23 -48.84
C ASN A 171 29.46 -25.19 -49.94
N ILE A 172 29.37 -25.67 -51.18
CA ILE A 172 29.20 -24.81 -52.35
C ILE A 172 27.97 -23.88 -52.29
N ALA A 173 26.93 -24.23 -51.52
CA ALA A 173 25.75 -23.37 -51.36
C ALA A 173 26.02 -22.08 -50.59
N ASN A 174 27.12 -22.02 -49.83
CA ASN A 174 27.51 -20.85 -49.05
C ASN A 174 28.28 -19.81 -49.89
N TRP A 175 28.50 -20.07 -51.18
CA TRP A 175 29.38 -19.26 -52.03
C TRP A 175 28.72 -18.84 -53.35
N THR A 176 29.11 -17.65 -53.80
CA THR A 176 28.81 -17.09 -55.12
C THR A 176 30.08 -16.93 -55.91
N PHE A 177 30.02 -17.12 -57.22
CA PHE A 177 31.19 -17.18 -58.08
C PHE A 177 31.03 -16.20 -59.24
N SER A 178 32.11 -15.52 -59.60
CA SER A 178 32.16 -14.72 -60.83
C SER A 178 32.13 -15.60 -62.09
N GLY A 179 32.59 -16.85 -61.94
CA GLY A 179 32.98 -17.75 -63.02
C GLY A 179 34.40 -17.44 -63.54
N PRO A 180 34.98 -18.37 -64.33
CA PRO A 180 36.35 -18.23 -64.83
C PRO A 180 36.45 -17.13 -65.90
N ASN A 181 37.58 -16.41 -65.89
CA ASN A 181 37.93 -15.28 -66.75
C ASN A 181 37.00 -14.07 -66.58
N ALA A 182 36.31 -13.94 -65.45
CA ALA A 182 35.38 -12.84 -65.23
C ALA A 182 36.08 -11.47 -65.13
N LEU A 183 37.35 -11.45 -64.77
CA LEU A 183 38.16 -10.25 -64.68
C LEU A 183 39.05 -10.04 -65.92
N ASP A 184 38.96 -10.87 -66.96
CA ASP A 184 39.84 -10.77 -68.13
C ASP A 184 39.85 -9.37 -68.76
N ASN A 185 41.05 -8.80 -68.94
CA ASN A 185 41.30 -7.45 -69.46
C ASN A 185 40.88 -6.29 -68.53
N GLU A 186 40.47 -6.57 -67.30
CA GLU A 186 40.15 -5.55 -66.31
C GLU A 186 41.43 -5.00 -65.64
N THR A 187 41.43 -3.71 -65.33
CA THR A 187 42.54 -3.04 -64.64
C THR A 187 42.13 -2.43 -63.29
N SER A 188 40.86 -2.49 -62.93
CA SER A 188 40.33 -2.04 -61.64
C SER A 188 39.02 -2.76 -61.31
N ASN A 189 38.82 -3.05 -60.02
CA ASN A 189 37.58 -3.65 -59.53
C ASN A 189 36.36 -2.77 -59.83
N ALA A 190 36.50 -1.43 -59.72
CA ALA A 190 35.39 -0.51 -59.87
C ALA A 190 34.81 -0.44 -61.30
N THR A 191 35.58 -0.87 -62.31
CA THR A 191 35.16 -0.87 -63.71
C THR A 191 34.88 -2.26 -64.26
N ALA A 192 35.16 -3.31 -63.47
CA ALA A 192 34.95 -4.68 -63.89
C ALA A 192 33.49 -4.97 -64.20
N ALA A 193 33.24 -5.76 -65.25
CA ALA A 193 31.88 -6.18 -65.62
C ALA A 193 31.19 -6.98 -64.49
N VAL A 194 31.96 -7.77 -63.75
CA VAL A 194 31.53 -8.54 -62.58
C VAL A 194 32.52 -8.27 -61.44
N PRO A 195 32.33 -7.18 -60.67
CA PRO A 195 33.30 -6.74 -59.67
C PRO A 195 33.29 -7.63 -58.43
N PHE A 196 34.45 -7.79 -57.79
CA PHE A 196 34.59 -8.42 -56.48
C PHE A 196 33.77 -7.65 -55.43
N PRO A 197 32.89 -8.30 -54.64
CA PRO A 197 32.03 -7.64 -53.64
C PRO A 197 32.76 -7.16 -52.37
N VAL A 198 33.60 -6.13 -52.49
CA VAL A 198 34.42 -5.58 -51.38
C VAL A 198 33.59 -5.26 -50.13
N GLY A 199 33.81 -5.99 -49.03
CA GLY A 199 33.23 -5.73 -47.71
C GLY A 199 31.70 -5.74 -47.66
N THR A 200 31.06 -6.64 -48.40
CA THR A 200 29.58 -6.68 -48.54
C THR A 200 28.90 -7.80 -47.77
N PHE A 201 29.66 -8.75 -47.21
CA PHE A 201 29.11 -9.81 -46.37
C PHE A 201 28.37 -9.22 -45.16
N MET A 202 27.18 -9.77 -44.88
CA MET A 202 26.44 -9.51 -43.65
C MET A 202 26.29 -10.83 -42.90
N PRO A 203 26.62 -10.89 -41.59
CA PRO A 203 26.47 -12.11 -40.81
C PRO A 203 24.98 -12.48 -40.64
N LEU A 204 24.71 -13.71 -40.23
CA LEU A 204 23.37 -14.14 -39.82
C LEU A 204 22.97 -13.37 -38.54
N GLU A 205 21.82 -12.70 -38.52
CA GLU A 205 21.30 -12.12 -37.28
C GLU A 205 20.90 -13.26 -36.33
N GLY A 206 21.37 -13.20 -35.08
CA GLY A 206 20.94 -14.12 -34.04
C GLY A 206 19.58 -13.72 -33.49
N ASP A 207 18.88 -14.70 -32.93
CA ASP A 207 17.63 -14.50 -32.21
C ASP A 207 17.80 -13.55 -31.00
N ALA A 208 16.78 -12.75 -30.74
CA ALA A 208 16.76 -11.74 -29.70
C ALA A 208 15.95 -12.23 -28.51
N ALA A 209 16.51 -12.12 -27.29
CA ALA A 209 15.77 -12.51 -26.10
C ALA A 209 14.46 -11.72 -25.96
N PRO A 210 13.36 -12.37 -25.53
CA PRO A 210 12.14 -11.66 -25.18
C PRO A 210 12.41 -10.67 -24.05
N GLY A 211 11.69 -9.56 -24.06
CA GLY A 211 11.79 -8.52 -23.04
C GLY A 211 10.52 -7.67 -22.96
N VAL A 212 10.35 -6.90 -21.88
CA VAL A 212 9.22 -5.95 -21.77
C VAL A 212 9.52 -4.72 -22.62
N ALA A 213 8.79 -4.54 -23.71
CA ALA A 213 8.92 -3.42 -24.63
C ALA A 213 8.25 -2.15 -24.12
N SER A 214 7.08 -2.28 -23.48
CA SER A 214 6.37 -1.16 -22.85
C SER A 214 5.36 -1.61 -21.81
N THR A 215 4.99 -0.69 -20.91
CA THR A 215 3.95 -0.90 -19.90
C THR A 215 2.94 0.24 -19.95
N ASP A 216 1.70 -0.05 -19.58
CA ASP A 216 0.66 0.93 -19.29
C ASP A 216 -0.03 0.50 -18.00
N PRO A 217 0.13 1.21 -16.87
CA PRO A 217 0.83 2.48 -16.73
C PRO A 217 2.33 2.40 -17.06
N ALA A 218 2.86 3.48 -17.63
CA ALA A 218 4.29 3.62 -17.87
C ALA A 218 5.06 3.69 -16.55
N ASN A 219 6.33 3.25 -16.53
CA ASN A 219 7.18 3.36 -15.35
C ASN A 219 7.31 4.84 -14.87
N GLY A 220 6.96 5.08 -13.62
CA GLY A 220 6.88 6.41 -13.00
C GLY A 220 5.65 7.23 -13.40
N ALA A 221 4.61 6.61 -13.96
CA ALA A 221 3.34 7.30 -14.23
C ALA A 221 2.71 7.79 -12.92
N THR A 222 2.06 8.95 -12.96
CA THR A 222 1.31 9.52 -11.83
C THR A 222 -0.13 9.78 -12.23
N GLY A 223 -1.02 9.83 -11.25
CA GLY A 223 -2.44 10.08 -11.52
C GLY A 223 -3.13 8.91 -12.21
N VAL A 224 -2.63 7.69 -12.02
CA VAL A 224 -3.25 6.47 -12.54
C VAL A 224 -4.60 6.28 -11.85
N ALA A 225 -5.65 6.00 -12.62
CA ALA A 225 -6.96 5.72 -12.06
C ALA A 225 -6.91 4.49 -11.15
N ILE A 226 -7.67 4.49 -10.06
CA ILE A 226 -7.65 3.39 -9.09
C ILE A 226 -8.19 2.07 -9.66
N ASP A 227 -9.03 2.12 -10.69
CA ASP A 227 -9.58 0.99 -11.44
C ASP A 227 -8.75 0.63 -12.70
N ALA A 228 -7.52 1.14 -12.80
CA ALA A 228 -6.70 0.95 -13.98
C ALA A 228 -6.21 -0.50 -14.11
N ASN A 229 -6.40 -1.06 -15.30
CA ASN A 229 -5.71 -2.28 -15.72
C ASN A 229 -4.22 -2.01 -15.99
N ILE A 230 -3.38 -3.03 -15.80
CA ILE A 230 -1.95 -2.98 -16.12
C ILE A 230 -1.69 -3.80 -17.39
N THR A 231 -1.24 -3.15 -18.46
CA THR A 231 -0.83 -3.81 -19.71
C THR A 231 0.68 -3.90 -19.81
N ILE A 232 1.18 -5.09 -20.16
CA ILE A 232 2.59 -5.39 -20.38
C ILE A 232 2.73 -5.86 -21.84
N ASN A 233 3.47 -5.10 -22.64
CA ASN A 233 3.79 -5.45 -24.02
C ASN A 233 5.23 -5.97 -24.10
N PHE A 234 5.40 -7.15 -24.68
CA PHE A 234 6.71 -7.77 -24.89
C PHE A 234 7.31 -7.38 -26.24
N SER A 235 8.62 -7.57 -26.42
CA SER A 235 9.34 -7.36 -27.68
C SER A 235 8.87 -8.28 -28.81
N GLU A 236 8.27 -9.41 -28.43
CA GLU A 236 7.79 -10.49 -29.29
C GLU A 236 6.72 -11.34 -28.60
N ASP A 237 6.26 -12.37 -29.30
CA ASP A 237 5.28 -13.32 -28.78
C ASP A 237 5.92 -14.19 -27.67
N VAL A 238 5.34 -14.19 -26.47
CA VAL A 238 5.83 -14.98 -25.33
C VAL A 238 4.77 -15.92 -24.76
N THR A 239 5.23 -17.00 -24.13
CA THR A 239 4.45 -17.84 -23.21
C THR A 239 4.82 -17.49 -21.77
N VAL A 240 3.80 -17.21 -20.96
CA VAL A 240 3.95 -16.97 -19.52
C VAL A 240 3.44 -18.17 -18.72
N THR A 241 4.12 -18.52 -17.63
CA THR A 241 3.75 -19.67 -16.78
C THR A 241 3.81 -19.33 -15.29
N GLY A 242 3.11 -20.09 -14.45
CA GLY A 242 3.16 -19.92 -13.00
C GLY A 242 2.79 -18.50 -12.53
N SER A 243 3.45 -18.04 -11.48
CA SER A 243 3.38 -16.66 -10.98
C SER A 243 4.40 -15.80 -11.73
N TRP A 244 4.06 -15.40 -12.96
CA TRP A 244 4.96 -14.65 -13.83
C TRP A 244 5.06 -13.15 -13.50
N PHE A 245 4.21 -12.65 -12.59
CA PHE A 245 4.24 -11.28 -12.10
C PHE A 245 3.98 -11.18 -10.59
N ASP A 246 4.29 -10.03 -10.02
CA ASP A 246 3.91 -9.58 -8.66
C ASP A 246 3.42 -8.11 -8.73
N ILE A 247 2.39 -7.76 -7.95
CA ILE A 247 1.88 -6.39 -7.80
C ILE A 247 1.85 -6.07 -6.30
N SER A 248 2.65 -5.10 -5.88
CA SER A 248 2.73 -4.66 -4.49
C SER A 248 2.60 -3.15 -4.40
N CYS A 249 1.62 -2.70 -3.62
CA CYS A 249 1.32 -1.30 -3.39
C CYS A 249 1.52 -0.90 -1.93
N ALA A 250 1.79 0.39 -1.70
CA ALA A 250 2.16 0.89 -0.38
C ALA A 250 1.01 0.92 0.63
N VAL A 251 -0.25 1.07 0.17
CA VAL A 251 -1.43 1.25 1.04
C VAL A 251 -2.33 0.02 0.96
N SER A 252 -2.73 -0.38 -0.25
CA SER A 252 -3.59 -1.54 -0.51
C SER A 252 -2.87 -2.89 -0.37
N GLY A 253 -1.53 -2.89 -0.36
CA GLY A 253 -0.72 -4.08 -0.16
C GLY A 253 -0.53 -4.90 -1.44
N ALA A 254 -0.50 -6.23 -1.32
CA ALA A 254 -0.29 -7.12 -2.46
C ALA A 254 -1.61 -7.42 -3.19
N HIS A 255 -1.60 -7.35 -4.52
CA HIS A 255 -2.75 -7.67 -5.35
C HIS A 255 -2.55 -8.96 -6.12
N THR A 256 -3.61 -9.76 -6.22
CA THR A 256 -3.70 -10.74 -7.31
C THR A 256 -4.30 -10.09 -8.54
N ALA A 257 -4.14 -10.68 -9.73
CA ALA A 257 -4.76 -10.14 -10.93
C ALA A 257 -5.22 -11.24 -11.88
N VAL A 258 -6.34 -11.00 -12.56
CA VAL A 258 -6.78 -11.81 -13.68
C VAL A 258 -5.95 -11.41 -14.90
N SER A 259 -5.12 -12.34 -15.37
CA SER A 259 -4.33 -12.15 -16.59
C SER A 259 -5.15 -12.54 -17.83
N SER A 260 -5.13 -11.69 -18.84
CA SER A 260 -5.76 -11.91 -20.15
C SER A 260 -4.89 -11.38 -21.29
N GLY A 261 -5.24 -11.73 -22.54
CA GLY A 261 -4.49 -11.34 -23.73
C GLY A 261 -3.51 -12.43 -24.21
N GLY A 262 -2.32 -12.00 -24.64
CA GLY A 262 -1.24 -12.80 -25.20
C GLY A 262 -1.32 -13.01 -26.72
N PRO A 263 -0.22 -13.46 -27.36
CA PRO A 263 1.08 -13.77 -26.75
C PRO A 263 2.05 -12.59 -26.61
N ALA A 264 1.91 -11.50 -27.37
CA ALA A 264 2.82 -10.34 -27.26
C ALA A 264 2.37 -9.25 -26.25
N SER A 265 1.13 -9.29 -25.79
CA SER A 265 0.55 -8.24 -24.93
C SER A 265 -0.40 -8.85 -23.91
N TYR A 266 -0.11 -8.68 -22.63
CA TYR A 266 -0.91 -9.19 -21.53
C TYR A 266 -1.50 -8.04 -20.72
N THR A 267 -2.76 -8.18 -20.34
CA THR A 267 -3.45 -7.25 -19.44
C THR A 267 -3.71 -7.95 -18.12
N LEU A 268 -3.32 -7.29 -17.03
CA LEU A 268 -3.56 -7.68 -15.65
C LEU A 268 -4.66 -6.79 -15.09
N ASP A 269 -5.76 -7.42 -14.69
CA ASP A 269 -6.90 -6.79 -14.00
C ASP A 269 -6.81 -7.13 -12.50
N PRO A 270 -6.38 -6.19 -11.64
CA PRO A 270 -6.25 -6.42 -10.20
C PRO A 270 -7.55 -6.94 -9.56
N ASP A 271 -7.42 -7.74 -8.50
CA ASP A 271 -8.56 -8.34 -7.77
C ASP A 271 -9.41 -7.32 -7.00
N THR A 272 -8.80 -6.21 -6.60
CA THR A 272 -9.44 -5.05 -6.00
C THR A 272 -8.83 -3.77 -6.58
N ASP A 273 -9.64 -2.72 -6.72
CA ASP A 273 -9.16 -1.39 -7.10
C ASP A 273 -8.05 -0.91 -6.15
N PHE A 274 -7.12 -0.12 -6.67
CA PHE A 274 -6.04 0.49 -5.90
C PHE A 274 -6.58 1.56 -4.91
N ALA A 275 -5.80 1.89 -3.89
CA ALA A 275 -6.04 3.02 -3.02
C ALA A 275 -5.66 4.35 -3.70
N ASN A 276 -6.28 5.45 -3.28
CA ASN A 276 -5.89 6.78 -3.75
C ASN A 276 -4.51 7.18 -3.20
N GLY A 277 -3.69 7.84 -4.02
CA GLY A 277 -2.41 8.42 -3.65
C GLY A 277 -1.35 7.41 -3.21
N GLU A 278 -1.43 6.17 -3.69
CA GLU A 278 -0.47 5.13 -3.36
C GLU A 278 0.54 4.87 -4.49
N ASN A 279 1.70 4.36 -4.10
CA ASN A 279 2.72 3.88 -5.03
C ASN A 279 2.61 2.36 -5.18
N CYS A 280 2.41 1.89 -6.41
CA CYS A 280 2.36 0.48 -6.77
C CYS A 280 3.61 0.09 -7.57
N THR A 281 4.21 -1.05 -7.24
CA THR A 281 5.31 -1.66 -7.98
C THR A 281 4.85 -2.98 -8.59
N VAL A 282 5.15 -3.16 -9.88
CA VAL A 282 4.89 -4.38 -10.62
C VAL A 282 6.22 -5.00 -11.02
N THR A 283 6.39 -6.30 -10.76
CA THR A 283 7.56 -7.07 -11.17
C THR A 283 7.14 -8.17 -12.14
N VAL A 284 7.82 -8.27 -13.27
CA VAL A 284 7.72 -9.38 -14.24
C VAL A 284 8.93 -10.29 -14.05
N PHE A 285 8.69 -11.56 -13.75
CA PHE A 285 9.75 -12.53 -13.46
C PHE A 285 10.26 -13.18 -14.75
N ALA A 286 11.53 -12.95 -15.08
CA ALA A 286 12.14 -13.44 -16.31
C ALA A 286 12.09 -14.97 -16.44
N ALA A 287 12.28 -15.68 -15.33
CA ALA A 287 12.27 -17.14 -15.30
C ALA A 287 10.91 -17.76 -15.67
N GLN A 288 9.85 -16.96 -15.77
CA GLN A 288 8.48 -17.41 -16.07
C GLN A 288 7.99 -16.93 -17.45
N VAL A 289 8.85 -16.27 -18.23
CA VAL A 289 8.54 -15.74 -19.56
C VAL A 289 9.50 -16.38 -20.56
N THR A 290 8.96 -17.17 -21.48
CA THR A 290 9.71 -17.75 -22.60
C THR A 290 9.17 -17.20 -23.92
N ASP A 291 10.01 -17.05 -24.95
CA ASP A 291 9.48 -16.71 -26.27
C ASP A 291 8.69 -17.90 -26.86
N ASN A 292 8.06 -17.66 -28.01
CA ASN A 292 7.22 -18.63 -28.69
C ASN A 292 7.78 -19.10 -30.03
N ASP A 293 8.93 -18.59 -30.44
CA ASP A 293 9.47 -18.98 -31.74
C ASP A 293 10.30 -20.27 -31.61
N THR A 294 11.14 -20.53 -32.59
CA THR A 294 11.94 -21.78 -32.62
C THR A 294 13.42 -21.50 -32.87
N GLU A 295 13.81 -20.21 -32.87
CA GLU A 295 15.10 -19.70 -33.30
C GLU A 295 16.10 -19.58 -32.13
N ASP A 296 16.00 -20.49 -31.16
CA ASP A 296 16.81 -20.51 -29.96
C ASP A 296 18.31 -20.79 -30.10
N PRO A 297 19.15 -20.30 -29.16
CA PRO A 297 18.84 -19.42 -28.01
C PRO A 297 18.94 -17.92 -28.34
N PRO A 298 18.24 -17.03 -27.57
CA PRO A 298 17.71 -17.29 -26.21
C PRO A 298 16.17 -17.33 -25.95
N ASP A 299 15.66 -18.53 -25.61
CA ASP A 299 14.30 -18.91 -25.11
C ASP A 299 13.66 -18.09 -23.97
N ALA A 300 14.43 -17.30 -23.20
CA ALA A 300 13.92 -16.69 -21.96
C ALA A 300 14.35 -15.24 -21.80
N MET A 301 13.52 -14.47 -21.08
CA MET A 301 13.88 -13.11 -20.68
C MET A 301 15.22 -13.09 -19.93
N SER A 302 16.03 -12.08 -20.23
CA SER A 302 17.40 -11.98 -19.68
C SER A 302 17.48 -11.58 -18.20
N ALA A 303 16.48 -10.86 -17.67
CA ALA A 303 16.40 -10.42 -16.29
C ALA A 303 14.97 -9.99 -15.91
N ASP A 304 14.64 -10.06 -14.61
CA ASP A 304 13.38 -9.54 -14.09
C ASP A 304 13.25 -8.04 -14.40
N VAL A 305 12.03 -7.61 -14.73
CA VAL A 305 11.72 -6.20 -15.00
C VAL A 305 10.78 -5.70 -13.93
N SER A 306 11.10 -4.57 -13.29
CA SER A 306 10.20 -3.91 -12.35
C SER A 306 9.93 -2.48 -12.78
N PHE A 307 8.68 -2.05 -12.61
CA PHE A 307 8.24 -0.68 -12.83
C PHE A 307 7.26 -0.26 -11.74
N SER A 308 7.12 1.03 -11.52
CA SER A 308 6.16 1.57 -10.54
C SER A 308 5.28 2.65 -11.14
N PHE A 309 4.16 2.94 -10.48
CA PHE A 309 3.29 4.05 -10.78
C PHE A 309 2.61 4.56 -9.50
N ASP A 310 2.18 5.82 -9.53
CA ASP A 310 1.40 6.45 -8.47
C ASP A 310 -0.05 6.62 -8.92
N THR A 311 -0.99 6.17 -8.07
CA THR A 311 -2.42 6.37 -8.31
C THR A 311 -2.82 7.82 -8.09
N VAL A 312 -4.01 8.20 -8.58
CA VAL A 312 -4.60 9.51 -8.35
C VAL A 312 -4.66 9.83 -6.85
N SER A 313 -4.11 10.96 -6.45
CA SER A 313 -4.18 11.45 -5.07
C SER A 313 -5.36 12.41 -4.93
N LEU A 314 -6.15 12.22 -3.88
CA LEU A 314 -7.13 13.20 -3.46
C LEU A 314 -6.41 14.43 -2.89
N ASN A 315 -6.85 15.63 -3.25
CA ASN A 315 -6.18 16.89 -2.89
C ASN A 315 -7.19 18.04 -2.86
N ILE A 316 -6.73 19.28 -2.77
CA ILE A 316 -7.62 20.46 -2.69
C ILE A 316 -8.67 20.55 -3.83
N THR A 317 -8.43 19.93 -4.99
CA THR A 317 -9.39 19.89 -6.11
C THR A 317 -10.51 18.86 -5.92
N SER A 318 -10.38 17.98 -4.93
CA SER A 318 -11.39 17.01 -4.49
C SER A 318 -12.50 17.62 -3.65
N VAL A 319 -12.39 18.90 -3.29
CA VAL A 319 -13.37 19.59 -2.46
C VAL A 319 -13.85 20.89 -3.11
N VAL A 320 -15.02 21.35 -2.68
CA VAL A 320 -15.56 22.66 -3.01
C VAL A 320 -15.99 23.37 -1.74
N ILE A 321 -15.70 24.68 -1.63
CA ILE A 321 -16.39 25.54 -0.65
C ILE A 321 -17.82 25.70 -1.16
N ASN A 322 -18.81 25.20 -0.42
CA ASN A 322 -20.20 25.16 -0.85
C ASN A 322 -21.02 26.29 -0.24
N GLU A 323 -20.85 26.56 1.04
CA GLU A 323 -21.57 27.58 1.78
C GLU A 323 -20.64 28.26 2.81
N PHE A 324 -20.83 29.54 3.08
CA PHE A 324 -20.19 30.21 4.22
C PHE A 324 -21.03 31.39 4.73
N LEU A 325 -20.95 31.65 6.04
CA LEU A 325 -21.66 32.73 6.71
C LEU A 325 -20.68 33.69 7.39
N ALA A 326 -20.60 34.91 6.86
CA ALA A 326 -19.74 35.98 7.39
C ALA A 326 -20.51 37.03 8.23
N ASP A 327 -21.83 37.05 8.14
CA ASP A 327 -22.68 38.00 8.87
C ASP A 327 -23.95 37.32 9.35
N PRO A 328 -23.92 36.63 10.51
CA PRO A 328 -25.11 36.04 11.11
C PRO A 328 -26.17 37.11 11.42
N ALA A 329 -27.44 36.85 11.09
CA ALA A 329 -28.54 37.78 11.34
C ALA A 329 -28.61 38.24 12.81
N ALA A 330 -29.01 39.49 13.07
CA ALA A 330 -28.91 40.11 14.40
C ALA A 330 -29.85 39.53 15.49
N ASP A 331 -30.81 38.67 15.15
CA ASP A 331 -31.75 38.01 16.04
C ASP A 331 -31.56 36.48 16.04
N LEU A 332 -32.37 35.74 16.81
CA LEU A 332 -32.25 34.27 16.94
C LEU A 332 -32.18 33.50 15.59
N PRO A 333 -32.83 33.94 14.50
CA PRO A 333 -32.59 33.38 13.17
C PRO A 333 -31.13 33.38 12.67
N GLY A 334 -30.22 34.13 13.31
CA GLY A 334 -28.79 34.12 13.03
C GLY A 334 -27.98 33.08 13.84
N ASP A 335 -28.63 32.33 14.73
CA ASP A 335 -28.04 31.20 15.46
C ASP A 335 -27.85 30.01 14.51
N ALA A 336 -26.74 30.02 13.77
CA ALA A 336 -26.43 29.04 12.74
C ALA A 336 -25.82 27.77 13.32
N ASN A 337 -25.14 27.86 14.47
CA ASN A 337 -24.59 26.71 15.16
C ASN A 337 -25.67 25.98 16.00
N GLY A 338 -26.86 26.56 16.18
CA GLY A 338 -28.02 25.93 16.80
C GLY A 338 -27.94 25.76 18.32
N ASP A 339 -26.99 26.42 18.99
CA ASP A 339 -26.78 26.29 20.43
C ASP A 339 -27.81 27.05 21.29
N GLY A 340 -28.73 27.76 20.64
CA GLY A 340 -29.80 28.55 21.25
C GLY A 340 -29.41 29.99 21.55
N THR A 341 -28.16 30.38 21.27
CA THR A 341 -27.59 31.70 21.49
C THR A 341 -26.98 32.23 20.21
N ARG A 342 -27.64 33.24 19.62
CA ARG A 342 -27.02 33.98 18.53
C ARG A 342 -25.80 34.78 19.02
N ASP A 343 -24.65 34.55 18.41
CA ASP A 343 -23.41 35.33 18.48
C ASP A 343 -22.97 35.80 17.08
N SER A 344 -22.23 36.90 16.99
CA SER A 344 -21.76 37.39 15.67
C SER A 344 -20.53 36.65 15.15
N SER A 345 -19.79 35.99 16.04
CA SER A 345 -18.53 35.31 15.75
C SER A 345 -18.70 33.80 15.81
N ASP A 346 -19.41 33.27 16.80
CA ASP A 346 -19.52 31.82 16.98
C ASP A 346 -20.40 31.15 15.91
N ASP A 347 -21.39 31.89 15.40
CA ASP A 347 -22.29 31.47 14.32
C ASP A 347 -21.73 31.64 12.91
N GLU A 348 -20.55 32.25 12.73
CA GLU A 348 -19.87 32.20 11.45
C GLU A 348 -19.58 30.74 11.07
N PHE A 349 -19.61 30.40 9.78
CA PHE A 349 -19.17 29.07 9.36
C PHE A 349 -18.59 29.04 7.95
N VAL A 350 -17.79 28.01 7.69
CA VAL A 350 -17.36 27.58 6.34
C VAL A 350 -17.75 26.13 6.15
N GLU A 351 -18.46 25.83 5.06
CA GLU A 351 -18.83 24.49 4.62
C GLU A 351 -18.01 24.10 3.38
N ILE A 352 -17.39 22.92 3.46
CA ILE A 352 -16.73 22.28 2.31
C ILE A 352 -17.40 20.94 2.01
N VAL A 353 -17.50 20.58 0.73
CA VAL A 353 -18.06 19.30 0.29
C VAL A 353 -17.00 18.50 -0.44
N ASN A 354 -16.81 17.25 -0.05
CA ASN A 354 -15.95 16.29 -0.74
C ASN A 354 -16.66 15.77 -2.00
N VAL A 355 -16.17 16.15 -3.17
CA VAL A 355 -16.73 15.80 -4.48
C VAL A 355 -15.88 14.78 -5.23
N SER A 356 -14.98 14.08 -4.53
CA SER A 356 -14.08 13.11 -5.16
C SER A 356 -14.70 11.75 -5.47
N GLY A 357 -15.85 11.43 -4.86
CA GLY A 357 -16.44 10.09 -4.92
C GLY A 357 -15.71 9.04 -4.06
N ALA A 358 -14.74 9.44 -3.25
CA ALA A 358 -14.04 8.57 -2.27
C ALA A 358 -13.86 9.32 -0.94
N ASP A 359 -13.69 8.59 0.16
CA ASP A 359 -13.43 9.20 1.47
C ASP A 359 -12.14 10.02 1.44
N LEU A 360 -12.22 11.25 1.94
CA LEU A 360 -11.14 12.23 1.89
C LEU A 360 -10.61 12.49 3.31
N ASP A 361 -9.37 12.09 3.55
CA ASP A 361 -8.63 12.50 4.75
C ASP A 361 -8.16 13.96 4.60
N VAL A 362 -8.70 14.84 5.43
CA VAL A 362 -8.34 16.26 5.51
C VAL A 362 -7.48 16.57 6.74
N SER A 363 -6.90 15.56 7.38
CA SER A 363 -6.02 15.73 8.54
C SER A 363 -4.90 16.72 8.25
N GLY A 364 -4.77 17.74 9.11
CA GLY A 364 -3.75 18.77 8.97
C GLY A 364 -4.02 19.83 7.90
N TRP A 365 -5.10 19.71 7.12
CA TRP A 365 -5.55 20.79 6.24
C TRP A 365 -5.94 22.01 7.08
N SER A 366 -5.91 23.19 6.48
CA SER A 366 -6.22 24.43 7.19
C SER A 366 -7.18 25.33 6.44
N ILE A 367 -8.04 26.02 7.21
CA ILE A 367 -8.87 27.13 6.74
C ILE A 367 -8.25 28.42 7.28
N SER A 368 -8.02 29.38 6.39
CA SER A 368 -7.50 30.72 6.70
C SER A 368 -8.45 31.80 6.23
N ASP A 369 -8.45 32.94 6.94
CA ASP A 369 -9.00 34.19 6.42
C ASP A 369 -7.92 34.98 5.64
N GLY A 370 -8.19 36.24 5.27
CA GLY A 370 -7.22 37.12 4.63
C GLY A 370 -6.01 37.53 5.49
N VAL A 371 -5.91 37.06 6.75
CA VAL A 371 -4.91 37.49 7.73
C VAL A 371 -4.09 36.31 8.29
N GLN A 372 -4.73 35.21 8.66
CA GLN A 372 -4.11 34.09 9.38
C GLN A 372 -4.89 32.79 9.21
N VAL A 373 -4.28 31.67 9.62
CA VAL A 373 -4.97 30.39 9.81
C VAL A 373 -6.00 30.53 10.94
N ARG A 374 -7.19 30.00 10.71
CA ARG A 374 -8.35 30.06 11.60
C ARG A 374 -8.77 28.70 12.14
N HIS A 375 -8.60 27.66 11.32
CA HIS A 375 -8.84 26.29 11.72
C HIS A 375 -7.78 25.38 11.10
N THR A 376 -7.38 24.34 11.84
CA THR A 376 -6.56 23.23 11.33
C THR A 376 -7.30 21.97 11.70
N PHE A 377 -7.66 21.18 10.68
CA PHE A 377 -8.37 19.93 10.89
C PHE A 377 -7.48 18.97 11.70
N PRO A 378 -8.00 18.42 12.82
CA PRO A 378 -7.25 17.48 13.66
C PRO A 378 -6.94 16.20 12.89
N SER A 379 -5.99 15.43 13.40
CA SER A 379 -5.67 14.10 12.87
C SER A 379 -6.90 13.20 12.84
N ASN A 380 -6.98 12.33 11.84
CA ASN A 380 -8.09 11.42 11.56
C ASN A 380 -9.41 12.13 11.21
N THR A 381 -9.35 13.33 10.64
CA THR A 381 -10.55 13.97 10.08
C THR A 381 -10.80 13.44 8.68
N ILE A 382 -11.81 12.60 8.51
CA ILE A 382 -12.21 12.04 7.20
C ILE A 382 -13.57 12.63 6.83
N ILE A 383 -13.65 13.22 5.63
CA ILE A 383 -14.92 13.63 5.02
C ILE A 383 -15.34 12.51 4.06
N PRO A 384 -16.45 11.81 4.31
CA PRO A 384 -16.91 10.75 3.41
C PRO A 384 -17.11 11.24 1.98
N ALA A 385 -17.00 10.32 1.02
CA ALA A 385 -17.34 10.57 -0.38
C ALA A 385 -18.70 11.26 -0.50
N ASP A 386 -18.80 12.40 -1.21
CA ASP A 386 -20.05 13.16 -1.41
C ASP A 386 -20.67 13.73 -0.12
N CYS A 387 -19.91 13.87 0.98
CA CYS A 387 -20.35 14.50 2.23
C CYS A 387 -19.75 15.89 2.45
N ALA A 388 -20.39 16.67 3.33
CA ALA A 388 -19.94 17.97 3.79
C ALA A 388 -19.13 17.89 5.10
N ALA A 389 -18.29 18.89 5.32
CA ALA A 389 -17.75 19.26 6.61
C ALA A 389 -18.06 20.74 6.87
N VAL A 390 -18.48 21.05 8.11
CA VAL A 390 -18.80 22.41 8.55
C VAL A 390 -17.88 22.79 9.68
N VAL A 391 -17.19 23.92 9.53
CA VAL A 391 -16.40 24.53 10.60
C VAL A 391 -17.12 25.78 11.07
N PHE A 392 -17.62 25.78 12.31
CA PHE A 392 -18.21 26.96 12.95
C PHE A 392 -17.16 27.84 13.62
N GLY A 393 -17.47 29.12 13.81
CA GLY A 393 -16.59 30.11 14.41
C GLY A 393 -16.21 29.79 15.84
N GLY A 394 -17.14 29.25 16.63
CA GLY A 394 -16.89 28.93 18.03
C GLY A 394 -18.08 28.27 18.72
N ASP A 395 -18.11 28.44 20.03
CA ASP A 395 -19.00 27.74 20.99
C ASP A 395 -19.17 26.24 20.67
N THR A 396 -20.32 25.63 20.98
CA THR A 396 -20.55 24.20 20.71
C THR A 396 -21.77 24.02 19.83
N PRO A 397 -21.57 23.72 18.52
CA PRO A 397 -22.66 23.51 17.58
C PRO A 397 -23.61 22.42 18.07
N THR A 398 -24.90 22.74 18.11
CA THR A 398 -25.98 21.84 18.53
C THR A 398 -26.92 21.63 17.36
N GLY A 399 -26.84 20.47 16.71
CA GLY A 399 -27.64 20.17 15.54
C GLY A 399 -27.19 18.89 14.85
N VAL A 400 -28.00 18.41 13.91
CA VAL A 400 -27.68 17.22 13.11
C VAL A 400 -26.90 17.56 11.83
N PHE A 401 -26.95 18.81 11.37
CA PHE A 401 -26.17 19.35 10.23
C PHE A 401 -26.07 18.39 9.04
N GLY A 402 -27.18 17.74 8.66
CA GLY A 402 -27.21 16.78 7.56
C GLY A 402 -26.26 15.58 7.67
N GLY A 403 -25.72 15.28 8.85
CA GLY A 403 -24.69 14.25 9.04
C GLY A 403 -23.29 14.67 8.62
N ALA A 404 -23.06 15.98 8.41
CA ALA A 404 -21.76 16.52 8.06
C ALA A 404 -20.73 16.33 9.19
N VAL A 405 -19.45 16.35 8.83
CA VAL A 405 -18.35 16.44 9.79
C VAL A 405 -18.35 17.83 10.40
N VAL A 406 -18.73 17.97 11.67
CA VAL A 406 -18.85 19.29 12.32
C VAL A 406 -17.69 19.54 13.28
N GLN A 407 -17.07 20.71 13.14
CA GLN A 407 -15.99 21.17 14.00
C GLN A 407 -16.14 22.65 14.34
N THR A 408 -15.34 23.10 15.29
CA THR A 408 -15.22 24.52 15.66
C THR A 408 -13.84 25.03 15.31
N ALA A 409 -13.72 26.31 15.00
CA ALA A 409 -12.47 26.92 14.59
C ALA A 409 -11.41 26.72 15.68
N SER A 410 -10.27 26.13 15.33
CA SER A 410 -9.25 25.77 16.32
C SER A 410 -8.59 27.00 16.97
N THR A 411 -8.81 28.19 16.41
CA THR A 411 -8.37 29.48 16.96
C THR A 411 -9.46 30.23 17.74
N GLY A 412 -10.67 29.68 17.83
CA GLY A 412 -11.82 30.24 18.55
C GLY A 412 -12.61 31.33 17.80
N ALA A 413 -12.35 31.54 16.51
CA ALA A 413 -13.16 32.36 15.60
C ALA A 413 -12.74 32.06 14.14
N LEU A 414 -13.65 32.22 13.19
CA LEU A 414 -13.30 32.28 11.75
C LEU A 414 -12.91 33.70 11.33
N GLY A 415 -13.57 34.74 11.87
CA GLY A 415 -13.20 36.13 11.66
C GLY A 415 -13.48 36.62 10.24
N LEU A 416 -14.58 36.17 9.65
CA LEU A 416 -14.99 36.48 8.28
C LEU A 416 -15.56 37.90 8.21
N ASN A 417 -14.90 38.82 7.51
CA ASN A 417 -15.32 40.22 7.51
C ASN A 417 -16.58 40.49 6.65
N ASN A 418 -17.62 41.14 7.20
CA ASN A 418 -18.86 41.51 6.49
C ASN A 418 -18.63 42.42 5.26
N GLY A 419 -17.54 43.19 5.26
CA GLY A 419 -17.16 44.07 4.15
C GLY A 419 -16.47 43.37 2.98
N GLY A 420 -16.19 42.07 3.12
CA GLY A 420 -15.42 41.26 2.20
C GLY A 420 -14.14 40.72 2.84
N ASP A 421 -13.79 39.49 2.50
CA ASP A 421 -12.60 38.77 2.97
C ASP A 421 -12.18 37.70 1.95
N THR A 422 -11.20 36.88 2.34
CA THR A 422 -10.72 35.71 1.59
C THR A 422 -10.81 34.48 2.46
N ILE A 423 -11.42 33.40 1.95
CA ILE A 423 -11.39 32.07 2.55
C ILE A 423 -10.39 31.24 1.77
N THR A 424 -9.37 30.72 2.45
CA THR A 424 -8.35 29.86 1.84
C THR A 424 -8.31 28.51 2.54
N LEU A 425 -8.55 27.45 1.78
CA LEU A 425 -8.30 26.07 2.19
C LEU A 425 -6.92 25.63 1.67
N ASP A 426 -6.10 25.03 2.52
CA ASP A 426 -4.72 24.58 2.21
C ASP A 426 -4.53 23.13 2.66
N ASP A 427 -4.06 22.26 1.75
CA ASP A 427 -3.82 20.83 1.99
C ASP A 427 -2.46 20.51 2.63
N GLY A 428 -1.62 21.51 2.87
CA GLY A 428 -0.26 21.35 3.41
C GLY A 428 0.75 20.77 2.40
N ALA A 429 0.32 20.39 1.20
CA ALA A 429 1.11 19.77 0.13
C ALA A 429 1.41 20.74 -1.03
N SER A 430 1.17 22.06 -0.84
CA SER A 430 1.36 23.19 -1.77
C SER A 430 0.14 23.59 -2.62
N SER A 431 -1.03 22.99 -2.40
CA SER A 431 -2.25 23.34 -3.15
C SER A 431 -3.20 24.13 -2.26
N THR A 432 -3.79 25.19 -2.82
CA THR A 432 -4.80 25.99 -2.12
C THR A 432 -6.05 26.21 -2.97
N LEU A 433 -7.20 26.29 -2.29
CA LEU A 433 -8.47 26.70 -2.86
C LEU A 433 -8.86 28.01 -2.19
N GLU A 434 -8.94 29.07 -2.98
CA GLU A 434 -9.21 30.43 -2.50
C GLU A 434 -10.57 30.91 -3.02
N TYR A 435 -11.35 31.52 -2.13
CA TYR A 435 -12.54 32.27 -2.49
C TYR A 435 -12.53 33.67 -1.87
N VAL A 436 -12.61 34.69 -2.71
CA VAL A 436 -12.66 36.10 -2.29
C VAL A 436 -14.09 36.62 -2.45
N TYR A 437 -14.65 37.19 -1.39
CA TYR A 437 -15.98 37.78 -1.39
C TYR A 437 -15.94 39.26 -0.99
N GLY A 438 -16.94 40.01 -1.43
CA GLY A 438 -17.10 41.44 -1.14
C GLY A 438 -18.15 41.73 -0.08
N SER A 439 -18.74 42.93 -0.17
CA SER A 439 -19.81 43.39 0.74
C SER A 439 -21.08 42.54 0.69
N GLU A 440 -21.22 41.64 -0.29
CA GLU A 440 -22.28 40.64 -0.32
C GLU A 440 -22.26 39.70 0.90
N GLY A 441 -21.12 39.52 1.57
CA GLY A 441 -21.04 38.74 2.81
C GLY A 441 -21.72 39.41 4.02
N GLY A 442 -22.10 40.69 3.93
CA GLY A 442 -22.70 41.46 5.02
C GLY A 442 -24.22 41.65 4.91
N ASN A 443 -24.96 40.59 4.55
CA ASN A 443 -26.41 40.66 4.29
C ASN A 443 -27.24 39.77 5.23
N ASP A 444 -26.79 39.60 6.48
CA ASP A 444 -27.49 38.85 7.53
C ASP A 444 -27.83 37.39 7.14
N GLN A 445 -27.03 36.76 6.26
CA GLN A 445 -27.26 35.41 5.71
C GLN A 445 -26.00 34.86 5.04
N SER A 446 -25.99 33.55 4.75
CA SER A 446 -24.85 32.90 4.10
C SER A 446 -24.81 33.17 2.59
N LEU A 447 -23.62 33.00 2.03
CA LEU A 447 -23.41 32.83 0.60
C LEU A 447 -23.29 31.34 0.32
N THR A 448 -24.08 30.85 -0.63
CA THR A 448 -24.16 29.43 -1.01
C THR A 448 -24.06 29.25 -2.52
N ARG A 449 -23.60 28.09 -2.99
CA ARG A 449 -23.60 27.77 -4.42
C ARG A 449 -25.00 27.38 -4.91
N GLU A 450 -25.43 27.95 -6.04
CA GLU A 450 -26.68 27.55 -6.70
C GLU A 450 -26.45 27.09 -8.15
N PRO A 451 -26.61 25.79 -8.48
CA PRO A 451 -26.91 24.66 -7.57
C PRO A 451 -25.71 24.28 -6.68
N ASP A 452 -25.96 23.51 -5.60
CA ASP A 452 -24.94 22.98 -4.70
C ASP A 452 -23.76 22.35 -5.48
N THR A 453 -22.57 22.47 -4.91
CA THR A 453 -21.26 21.96 -5.38
C THR A 453 -20.73 22.51 -6.72
N THR A 454 -21.59 23.02 -7.60
CA THR A 454 -21.20 23.37 -9.00
C THR A 454 -21.55 24.80 -9.42
N GLY A 455 -22.52 25.43 -8.76
CA GLY A 455 -23.03 26.75 -9.10
C GLY A 455 -22.14 27.92 -8.64
N PRO A 456 -22.39 29.14 -9.14
CA PRO A 456 -21.85 30.36 -8.55
C PRO A 456 -22.45 30.62 -7.16
N PHE A 457 -21.77 31.43 -6.35
CA PHE A 457 -22.32 31.89 -5.08
C PHE A 457 -23.45 32.91 -5.27
N VAL A 458 -24.52 32.72 -4.50
CA VAL A 458 -25.69 33.61 -4.37
C VAL A 458 -26.00 33.79 -2.88
N LEU A 459 -26.82 34.78 -2.54
CA LEU A 459 -27.39 34.89 -1.19
C LEU A 459 -28.32 33.69 -0.96
N HIS A 460 -28.19 33.04 0.20
CA HIS A 460 -28.91 31.80 0.48
C HIS A 460 -30.43 31.90 0.31
N SER A 461 -31.03 32.99 0.80
CA SER A 461 -32.47 33.21 0.70
C SER A 461 -32.95 33.55 -0.72
N ASP A 462 -32.05 33.92 -1.64
CA ASP A 462 -32.36 34.16 -3.05
C ASP A 462 -32.44 32.86 -3.86
N ALA A 463 -31.75 31.79 -3.42
CA ALA A 463 -31.78 30.49 -4.07
C ALA A 463 -33.18 29.87 -3.97
N ALA A 464 -33.74 29.44 -5.10
CA ALA A 464 -35.15 29.02 -5.10
C ALA A 464 -35.39 27.75 -4.25
N ALA A 465 -34.38 26.88 -4.16
CA ALA A 465 -34.43 25.64 -3.40
C ALA A 465 -34.44 25.86 -1.87
N SER A 466 -33.88 26.97 -1.38
CA SER A 466 -33.80 27.26 0.06
C SER A 466 -35.14 27.56 0.71
N GLY A 467 -36.17 27.87 -0.09
CA GLY A 467 -37.45 28.29 0.46
C GLY A 467 -37.36 29.58 1.28
N GLY A 468 -36.28 30.36 1.13
CA GLY A 468 -36.04 31.63 1.82
C GLY A 468 -35.34 31.50 3.19
N THR A 469 -34.75 30.34 3.52
CA THR A 469 -33.87 30.22 4.69
C THR A 469 -32.59 31.05 4.52
N LEU A 470 -32.00 31.47 5.64
CA LEU A 470 -30.82 32.34 5.64
C LEU A 470 -29.49 31.56 5.52
N PHE A 471 -29.52 30.25 5.78
CA PHE A 471 -28.37 29.35 5.70
C PHE A 471 -28.86 27.89 5.80
N SER A 472 -27.99 26.93 5.46
CA SER A 472 -28.26 25.49 5.57
C SER A 472 -27.02 24.64 5.93
N PRO A 473 -26.26 24.97 7.00
CA PRO A 473 -24.98 24.33 7.28
C PRO A 473 -25.11 22.81 7.43
N GLY A 474 -24.28 22.08 6.69
CA GLY A 474 -24.19 20.63 6.63
C GLY A 474 -25.23 19.97 5.73
N THR A 475 -26.09 20.75 5.08
CA THR A 475 -27.17 20.28 4.21
C THR A 475 -27.11 20.96 2.84
N GLN A 476 -27.72 20.33 1.85
CA GLN A 476 -27.99 20.97 0.56
C GLN A 476 -28.91 22.18 0.74
N LEU A 477 -29.01 23.01 -0.30
CA LEU A 477 -29.85 24.22 -0.33
C LEU A 477 -31.27 24.00 0.21
N ASP A 478 -31.90 22.86 -0.06
CA ASP A 478 -33.28 22.54 0.36
C ASP A 478 -33.40 21.96 1.77
N GLY A 479 -32.29 21.92 2.52
CA GLY A 479 -32.17 21.36 3.86
C GLY A 479 -32.05 19.84 3.89
N THR A 480 -31.96 19.17 2.74
CA THR A 480 -31.70 17.72 2.71
C THR A 480 -30.21 17.41 2.91
N PRO A 481 -29.85 16.28 3.52
CA PRO A 481 -28.46 15.84 3.67
C PRO A 481 -27.73 15.73 2.32
N PHE A 482 -26.43 15.98 2.30
CA PHE A 482 -25.59 15.56 1.18
C PHE A 482 -25.58 14.03 1.08
N SER A 483 -25.55 13.48 -0.13
CA SER A 483 -25.74 12.04 -0.37
C SER A 483 -24.70 11.14 0.29
N GLY A 484 -23.50 11.67 0.50
CA GLY A 484 -22.41 11.00 1.18
C GLY A 484 -22.45 11.06 2.69
N CYS A 485 -23.21 12.01 3.25
CA CYS A 485 -23.31 12.14 4.69
C CYS A 485 -24.21 11.04 5.22
N THR A 486 -23.58 10.09 5.92
CA THR A 486 -24.29 9.02 6.60
C THR A 486 -24.63 9.49 8.00
N PHE A 487 -25.91 9.44 8.34
CA PHE A 487 -26.29 9.40 9.75
C PHE A 487 -25.84 8.04 10.25
N GLY A 488 -25.09 8.01 11.36
CA GLY A 488 -25.14 6.83 12.18
C GLY A 488 -26.62 6.54 12.48
N ILE A 489 -27.04 5.28 12.36
CA ILE A 489 -28.42 4.87 12.65
C ILE A 489 -28.77 5.41 14.04
N PRO A 490 -29.80 6.26 14.20
CA PRO A 490 -30.14 6.77 15.53
C PRO A 490 -30.65 5.63 16.39
N VAL A 491 -29.87 5.27 17.40
CA VAL A 491 -30.15 4.17 18.32
C VAL A 491 -29.68 4.56 19.72
N THR A 492 -30.38 4.08 20.73
CA THR A 492 -29.99 4.26 22.12
C THR A 492 -28.81 3.35 22.48
N ILE A 493 -28.09 3.68 23.56
CA ILE A 493 -27.03 2.81 24.10
C ILE A 493 -27.57 1.40 24.40
N MET A 494 -28.76 1.32 24.97
CA MET A 494 -29.43 0.07 25.32
C MET A 494 -29.75 -0.78 24.09
N GLU A 495 -30.11 -0.17 22.96
CA GLU A 495 -30.31 -0.88 21.69
C GLU A 495 -28.99 -1.36 21.07
N ILE A 496 -27.90 -0.61 21.25
CA ILE A 496 -26.56 -1.03 20.80
C ILE A 496 -26.12 -2.25 21.60
N GLN A 497 -26.16 -2.19 22.93
CA GLN A 497 -25.81 -3.34 23.78
C GLN A 497 -26.75 -4.53 23.51
N GLY A 498 -28.06 -4.29 23.47
CA GLY A 498 -29.06 -5.32 23.21
C GLY A 498 -29.16 -6.40 24.30
N GLU A 499 -30.04 -7.37 24.08
CA GLU A 499 -30.23 -8.55 24.95
C GLU A 499 -29.42 -9.74 24.40
N ALA A 500 -28.11 -9.54 24.21
CA ALA A 500 -27.17 -10.53 23.70
C ALA A 500 -25.72 -10.15 24.05
N HIS A 501 -24.78 -11.10 23.92
CA HIS A 501 -23.33 -10.84 24.04
C HIS A 501 -22.72 -10.15 22.81
N LEU A 502 -23.44 -10.12 21.68
CA LEU A 502 -23.02 -9.44 20.47
C LEU A 502 -24.09 -8.44 20.06
N SER A 503 -23.66 -7.22 19.77
CA SER A 503 -24.50 -6.18 19.22
C SER A 503 -25.03 -6.56 17.84
N THR A 504 -26.33 -6.38 17.64
CA THR A 504 -26.92 -6.45 16.29
C THR A 504 -26.47 -5.30 15.37
N TYR A 505 -25.78 -4.31 15.94
CA TYR A 505 -25.23 -3.16 15.24
C TYR A 505 -23.72 -3.30 14.96
N ASP A 506 -23.09 -4.42 15.29
CA ASP A 506 -21.67 -4.66 14.99
C ASP A 506 -21.32 -4.31 13.53
N GLY A 507 -20.26 -3.51 13.36
CA GLY A 507 -19.80 -2.95 12.09
C GLY A 507 -20.66 -1.82 11.50
N GLN A 508 -21.76 -1.43 12.14
CA GLN A 508 -22.65 -0.35 11.65
C GLN A 508 -22.30 0.98 12.32
N SER A 509 -22.41 2.07 11.54
CA SER A 509 -22.36 3.42 12.09
C SER A 509 -23.68 3.76 12.78
N VAL A 510 -23.59 4.24 14.02
CA VAL A 510 -24.70 4.58 14.91
C VAL A 510 -24.58 6.00 15.43
N GLN A 511 -25.71 6.63 15.71
CA GLN A 511 -25.78 7.88 16.45
C GLN A 511 -26.47 7.63 17.79
N THR A 512 -25.76 7.90 18.88
CA THR A 512 -26.30 7.75 20.24
C THR A 512 -25.90 8.95 21.12
N ALA A 513 -26.35 8.97 22.37
CA ALA A 513 -26.06 10.03 23.31
C ALA A 513 -26.00 9.50 24.74
N GLY A 514 -25.29 10.21 25.61
CA GLY A 514 -25.17 9.86 27.03
C GLY A 514 -24.35 10.86 27.82
N VAL A 515 -24.05 10.53 29.07
CA VAL A 515 -23.15 11.30 29.95
C VAL A 515 -21.85 10.53 30.17
N VAL A 516 -20.72 11.22 30.03
CA VAL A 516 -19.39 10.65 30.29
C VAL A 516 -19.24 10.37 31.79
N THR A 517 -19.07 9.11 32.16
CA THR A 517 -18.98 8.69 33.57
C THR A 517 -17.55 8.48 34.04
N VAL A 518 -16.67 7.98 33.16
CA VAL A 518 -15.26 7.68 33.45
C VAL A 518 -14.42 8.03 32.23
N VAL A 519 -13.29 8.71 32.42
CA VAL A 519 -12.30 8.98 31.36
C VAL A 519 -11.04 8.16 31.61
N ARG A 520 -10.58 7.45 30.58
CA ARG A 520 -9.41 6.57 30.59
C ARG A 520 -8.33 7.11 29.64
N SER A 521 -7.15 6.48 29.65
CA SER A 521 -6.03 6.90 28.77
C SER A 521 -6.22 6.56 27.30
N ASN A 522 -7.21 5.73 26.97
CA ASN A 522 -7.49 5.21 25.62
C ASN A 522 -8.97 5.36 25.21
N GLY A 523 -9.80 6.01 26.01
CA GLY A 523 -11.25 6.07 25.80
C GLY A 523 -12.01 6.59 27.00
N PHE A 524 -13.32 6.40 27.02
CA PHE A 524 -14.19 6.81 28.12
C PHE A 524 -15.48 5.97 28.16
N ASN A 525 -16.11 5.87 29.32
CA ASN A 525 -17.43 5.25 29.46
C ASN A 525 -18.53 6.30 29.28
N LEU A 526 -19.52 5.96 28.47
CA LEU A 526 -20.71 6.76 28.18
C LEU A 526 -21.93 6.02 28.71
N GLN A 527 -22.78 6.69 29.47
CA GLN A 527 -23.98 6.06 30.04
C GLN A 527 -25.22 6.92 29.85
N ASP A 528 -26.34 6.31 29.50
CA ASP A 528 -27.63 7.00 29.44
C ASP A 528 -28.00 7.49 30.86
N PRO A 529 -28.34 8.77 31.04
CA PRO A 529 -28.64 9.34 32.36
C PRO A 529 -29.93 8.82 33.01
N VAL A 530 -30.82 8.22 32.24
CA VAL A 530 -32.11 7.70 32.69
C VAL A 530 -32.14 6.17 32.65
N GLY A 531 -31.53 5.58 31.63
CA GLY A 531 -31.65 4.16 31.29
C GLY A 531 -33.04 3.81 30.78
N ASP A 532 -33.22 2.56 30.34
CA ASP A 532 -34.52 2.04 29.91
C ASP A 532 -35.26 1.23 31.01
N GLY A 533 -34.55 0.91 32.10
CA GLY A 533 -35.07 0.11 33.22
C GLY A 533 -35.22 -1.38 32.90
N ASN A 534 -34.62 -1.85 31.80
CA ASN A 534 -34.54 -3.25 31.44
C ASN A 534 -33.24 -3.86 32.02
N ASN A 535 -33.38 -4.88 32.86
CA ASN A 535 -32.22 -5.55 33.44
C ASN A 535 -31.49 -6.47 32.44
N ALA A 536 -32.01 -6.64 31.22
CA ALA A 536 -31.39 -7.44 30.17
C ALA A 536 -30.57 -6.63 29.16
N THR A 537 -30.41 -5.32 29.38
CA THR A 537 -29.59 -4.44 28.55
C THR A 537 -28.71 -3.59 29.44
N SER A 538 -27.50 -3.28 28.98
CA SER A 538 -26.70 -2.25 29.64
C SER A 538 -27.14 -0.85 29.17
N ASP A 539 -27.20 0.10 30.09
CA ASP A 539 -27.44 1.51 29.79
C ASP A 539 -26.14 2.26 29.45
N ALA A 540 -25.01 1.58 29.40
CA ALA A 540 -23.69 2.16 29.17
C ALA A 540 -22.91 1.42 28.08
N ILE A 541 -21.95 2.13 27.50
CA ILE A 541 -21.05 1.62 26.47
C ILE A 541 -19.68 2.26 26.64
N PHE A 542 -18.63 1.54 26.25
CA PHE A 542 -17.29 2.09 26.19
C PHE A 542 -17.03 2.74 24.83
N VAL A 543 -16.38 3.91 24.82
CA VAL A 543 -15.96 4.60 23.60
C VAL A 543 -14.44 4.55 23.52
N PHE A 544 -13.91 3.79 22.56
CA PHE A 544 -12.49 3.64 22.33
C PHE A 544 -11.97 4.73 21.38
N THR A 545 -10.95 5.46 21.84
CA THR A 545 -10.33 6.57 21.09
C THR A 545 -8.85 6.33 20.80
N GLY A 546 -8.27 5.21 21.25
CA GLY A 546 -6.86 4.84 21.09
C GLY A 546 -5.86 5.74 21.83
N SER A 547 -6.32 6.85 22.39
CA SER A 547 -5.57 7.86 23.14
C SER A 547 -6.48 8.62 24.10
N ALA A 548 -5.93 9.46 24.96
CA ALA A 548 -6.72 10.18 25.96
C ALA A 548 -7.68 11.17 25.25
N PRO A 549 -9.00 11.05 25.44
CA PRO A 549 -9.98 11.90 24.79
C PRO A 549 -10.03 13.30 25.41
N ALA A 550 -10.59 14.28 24.69
CA ALA A 550 -10.72 15.67 25.16
C ALA A 550 -11.96 15.93 26.05
N VAL A 551 -12.83 14.93 26.22
CA VAL A 551 -14.04 15.03 27.06
C VAL A 551 -13.72 14.94 28.56
N ALA A 552 -14.62 15.46 29.39
CA ALA A 552 -14.54 15.39 30.85
C ALA A 552 -15.71 14.59 31.45
N VAL A 553 -15.50 14.06 32.66
CA VAL A 553 -16.57 13.43 33.44
C VAL A 553 -17.71 14.43 33.69
N GLY A 554 -18.94 14.03 33.40
CA GLY A 554 -20.14 14.87 33.48
C GLY A 554 -20.49 15.60 32.17
N ASP A 555 -19.72 15.42 31.10
CA ASP A 555 -20.11 15.93 29.79
C ASP A 555 -21.27 15.10 29.23
N ALA A 556 -22.36 15.76 28.85
CA ALA A 556 -23.44 15.13 28.09
C ALA A 556 -23.13 15.30 26.61
N ILE A 557 -23.00 14.20 25.87
CA ILE A 557 -22.53 14.21 24.49
C ILE A 557 -23.53 13.53 23.55
N THR A 558 -23.52 13.97 22.29
CA THR A 558 -24.02 13.20 21.15
C THR A 558 -22.81 12.63 20.43
N ILE A 559 -22.88 11.37 20.01
CA ILE A 559 -21.77 10.66 19.38
C ILE A 559 -22.26 9.95 18.12
N VAL A 560 -21.50 10.09 17.04
CA VAL A 560 -21.61 9.24 15.85
C VAL A 560 -20.36 8.37 15.78
N ALA A 561 -20.51 7.06 15.77
CA ALA A 561 -19.40 6.11 15.83
C ALA A 561 -19.79 4.79 15.17
N THR A 562 -18.82 3.92 14.91
CA THR A 562 -19.08 2.54 14.48
C THR A 562 -19.10 1.64 15.71
N VAL A 563 -20.06 0.72 15.78
CA VAL A 563 -20.07 -0.32 16.83
C VAL A 563 -19.06 -1.40 16.47
N ASP A 564 -18.26 -1.83 17.44
CA ASP A 564 -17.26 -2.88 17.31
C ASP A 564 -17.34 -3.86 18.48
N GLU A 565 -17.07 -5.15 18.19
CA GLU A 565 -17.00 -6.22 19.20
C GLU A 565 -15.54 -6.50 19.57
N PHE A 566 -15.07 -5.88 20.65
CA PHE A 566 -13.68 -6.00 21.07
C PHE A 566 -13.46 -7.26 21.92
N TYR A 567 -12.52 -8.12 21.51
CA TYR A 567 -12.11 -9.30 22.29
C TYR A 567 -10.80 -9.03 23.04
N PRO A 568 -10.81 -8.88 24.39
CA PRO A 568 -9.58 -8.66 25.15
C PRO A 568 -8.58 -9.80 24.96
N GLY A 569 -7.37 -9.49 24.49
CA GLY A 569 -6.34 -10.51 24.18
C GLY A 569 -6.57 -11.26 22.85
N GLY A 570 -7.56 -10.84 22.06
CA GLY A 570 -7.94 -11.41 20.77
C GLY A 570 -8.87 -12.63 20.88
N PHE A 571 -9.64 -12.88 19.83
CA PHE A 571 -10.65 -13.95 19.77
C PHE A 571 -10.13 -15.33 20.23
N SER A 572 -8.88 -15.68 19.87
CA SER A 572 -8.26 -16.96 20.23
C SER A 572 -8.03 -17.17 21.74
N ALA A 573 -8.16 -16.11 22.55
CA ALA A 573 -8.03 -16.20 24.01
C ALA A 573 -9.25 -16.86 24.67
N GLY A 574 -10.38 -17.01 23.95
CA GLY A 574 -11.61 -17.59 24.50
C GLY A 574 -12.33 -16.69 25.51
N ASN A 575 -12.11 -15.37 25.39
CA ASN A 575 -12.80 -14.34 26.14
C ASN A 575 -14.13 -13.97 25.47
N VAL A 576 -15.10 -13.46 26.22
CA VAL A 576 -16.26 -12.76 25.62
C VAL A 576 -15.81 -11.42 25.04
N SER A 577 -16.60 -10.90 24.10
CA SER A 577 -16.40 -9.54 23.59
C SER A 577 -16.87 -8.51 24.61
N THR A 578 -16.46 -7.27 24.37
CA THR A 578 -17.04 -6.06 24.95
C THR A 578 -17.57 -5.25 23.79
N THR A 579 -18.83 -4.83 23.87
CA THR A 579 -19.41 -3.94 22.86
C THR A 579 -18.84 -2.53 23.06
N GLU A 580 -18.20 -1.97 22.03
CA GLU A 580 -17.62 -0.63 22.11
C GLU A 580 -17.92 0.24 20.88
N LEU A 581 -17.71 1.55 21.01
CA LEU A 581 -17.78 2.52 19.92
C LEU A 581 -16.38 2.95 19.49
N VAL A 582 -16.11 2.86 18.19
CA VAL A 582 -14.85 3.26 17.56
C VAL A 582 -15.05 4.33 16.49
N GLY A 583 -14.00 5.08 16.15
CA GLY A 583 -14.06 6.10 15.09
C GLY A 583 -15.02 7.26 15.41
N ALA A 584 -15.15 7.61 16.69
CA ALA A 584 -16.16 8.53 17.18
C ALA A 584 -15.98 9.98 16.72
N THR A 585 -17.05 10.58 16.20
CA THR A 585 -17.25 12.03 16.12
C THR A 585 -18.13 12.46 17.29
N ILE A 586 -17.61 13.38 18.13
CA ILE A 586 -18.22 13.74 19.42
C ILE A 586 -18.68 15.19 19.38
N THR A 587 -19.94 15.42 19.78
CA THR A 587 -20.51 16.74 20.04
C THR A 587 -20.82 16.86 21.53
N VAL A 588 -20.21 17.82 22.22
CA VAL A 588 -20.45 18.04 23.67
C VAL A 588 -21.66 18.95 23.87
N ASN A 589 -22.83 18.38 24.14
CA ASN A 589 -24.06 19.14 24.29
C ASN A 589 -24.06 20.03 25.56
N SER A 590 -23.45 19.57 26.65
CA SER A 590 -23.32 20.34 27.90
C SER A 590 -22.27 19.74 28.84
N ASN A 591 -21.77 20.53 29.80
CA ASN A 591 -20.69 20.15 30.72
C ASN A 591 -21.16 20.13 32.18
N GLY A 592 -20.51 19.32 33.02
CA GLY A 592 -20.71 19.33 34.48
C GLY A 592 -22.08 18.80 34.94
N ASN A 593 -22.69 17.92 34.16
CA ASN A 593 -23.94 17.26 34.49
C ASN A 593 -23.78 16.29 35.67
N SER A 594 -24.88 16.00 36.36
CA SER A 594 -24.88 14.96 37.38
C SER A 594 -24.73 13.59 36.72
N LEU A 595 -23.90 12.73 37.31
CA LEU A 595 -23.75 11.36 36.84
C LEU A 595 -25.01 10.53 37.14
N PRO A 596 -25.29 9.48 36.33
CA PRO A 596 -26.27 8.47 36.65
C PRO A 596 -26.00 7.87 38.05
N ALA A 597 -27.05 7.51 38.77
CA ALA A 597 -26.88 6.81 40.05
C ALA A 597 -26.29 5.41 39.80
N PRO A 598 -25.27 4.96 40.55
CA PRO A 598 -24.70 3.62 40.35
C PRO A 598 -25.73 2.51 40.58
N THR A 599 -25.72 1.51 39.70
CA THR A 599 -26.53 0.29 39.86
C THR A 599 -25.99 -0.55 41.01
N ILE A 600 -26.79 -0.77 42.05
CA ILE A 600 -26.38 -1.59 43.19
C ILE A 600 -26.37 -3.07 42.78
N LEU A 601 -25.22 -3.73 42.93
CA LEU A 601 -25.05 -5.18 42.77
C LEU A 601 -25.22 -5.84 44.15
N GLY A 602 -26.47 -6.24 44.44
CA GLY A 602 -26.88 -6.78 45.73
C GLY A 602 -28.23 -6.26 46.20
N ASN A 603 -28.47 -6.30 47.51
CA ASN A 603 -29.73 -5.90 48.13
C ASN A 603 -30.06 -4.42 47.83
N GLY A 604 -31.29 -4.20 47.38
CA GLY A 604 -31.75 -2.86 46.98
C GLY A 604 -31.45 -2.50 45.52
N GLY A 605 -30.77 -3.37 44.78
CA GLY A 605 -30.60 -3.29 43.33
C GLY A 605 -30.76 -4.66 42.66
N ARG A 606 -29.81 -5.00 41.78
CA ARG A 606 -29.79 -6.24 41.01
C ARG A 606 -28.95 -7.29 41.76
N ILE A 607 -29.50 -8.48 41.99
CA ILE A 607 -28.82 -9.55 42.72
C ILE A 607 -28.12 -10.46 41.70
N PRO A 608 -26.77 -10.57 41.70
CA PRO A 608 -26.08 -11.49 40.82
C PRO A 608 -26.52 -12.95 41.07
N PRO A 609 -26.71 -13.76 40.01
CA PRO A 609 -26.83 -15.21 40.15
C PRO A 609 -25.66 -15.79 40.94
N ASN A 610 -25.92 -16.81 41.75
CA ASN A 610 -24.96 -17.34 42.72
C ASN A 610 -24.67 -18.84 42.56
N THR A 611 -25.08 -19.46 41.45
CA THR A 611 -24.80 -20.89 41.23
C THR A 611 -24.48 -21.20 39.78
N ILE A 612 -25.21 -20.62 38.83
CA ILE A 612 -25.10 -20.88 37.40
C ILE A 612 -24.27 -19.77 36.74
N ILE A 613 -23.19 -20.16 36.06
CA ILE A 613 -22.42 -19.23 35.20
C ILE A 613 -23.15 -19.09 33.86
N ASP A 614 -23.48 -20.23 33.27
CA ASP A 614 -24.20 -20.41 32.00
C ASP A 614 -24.78 -21.83 32.01
N ASP A 615 -26.05 -22.03 31.63
CA ASP A 615 -26.64 -23.37 31.51
C ASP A 615 -27.25 -23.73 30.14
N ASP A 616 -27.28 -22.78 29.21
CA ASP A 616 -27.91 -22.95 27.90
C ASP A 616 -26.94 -22.83 26.70
N SER A 617 -25.68 -22.45 26.94
CA SER A 617 -24.65 -22.39 25.91
C SER A 617 -23.83 -23.69 25.80
N THR A 618 -23.31 -23.94 24.60
CA THR A 618 -22.39 -25.08 24.36
C THR A 618 -20.98 -24.60 24.00
N GLY A 619 -20.34 -23.96 24.97
CA GLY A 619 -18.94 -23.54 24.91
C GLY A 619 -18.70 -22.16 24.30
N ASP A 620 -19.67 -21.62 23.57
CA ASP A 620 -19.66 -20.27 23.01
C ASP A 620 -21.02 -19.62 23.28
N VAL A 621 -21.03 -18.56 24.08
CA VAL A 621 -22.23 -17.80 24.47
C VAL A 621 -22.80 -16.99 23.30
N ASN A 622 -22.03 -16.79 22.24
CA ASN A 622 -22.48 -16.09 21.02
C ASN A 622 -23.36 -16.97 20.11
N ALA A 623 -23.33 -18.30 20.30
CA ALA A 623 -23.88 -19.27 19.34
C ALA A 623 -25.26 -19.86 19.72
N THR A 624 -25.84 -19.49 20.88
CA THR A 624 -27.05 -20.12 21.47
C THR A 624 -27.90 -19.11 22.30
N PRO A 625 -29.18 -19.40 22.64
CA PRO A 625 -30.29 -18.62 22.10
C PRO A 625 -31.07 -17.74 23.09
N THR A 626 -30.68 -17.65 24.36
CA THR A 626 -31.45 -16.92 25.38
C THR A 626 -30.52 -16.15 26.29
N PHE A 627 -30.56 -14.83 26.18
CA PHE A 627 -29.91 -13.96 27.15
C PHE A 627 -30.78 -13.90 28.42
N ASP A 628 -30.32 -14.54 29.50
CA ASP A 628 -31.02 -14.76 30.77
C ASP A 628 -30.20 -14.29 31.98
N PRO A 629 -30.06 -12.97 32.18
CA PRO A 629 -29.31 -12.39 33.30
C PRO A 629 -29.96 -12.63 34.67
N GLU A 630 -31.18 -13.18 34.74
CA GLU A 630 -31.79 -13.56 36.01
C GLU A 630 -31.22 -14.88 36.55
N ASN A 631 -30.76 -15.77 35.67
CA ASN A 631 -30.27 -17.10 36.04
C ASN A 631 -28.77 -17.27 35.78
N ASP A 632 -28.22 -16.63 34.75
CA ASP A 632 -26.85 -16.85 34.30
C ASP A 632 -25.94 -15.69 34.69
N GLY A 633 -24.88 -16.01 35.43
CA GLY A 633 -23.92 -15.02 35.91
C GLY A 633 -23.21 -14.28 34.78
N ILE A 634 -22.92 -14.95 33.66
CA ILE A 634 -22.24 -14.33 32.52
C ILE A 634 -23.13 -13.24 31.88
N ASP A 635 -24.41 -13.53 31.66
CA ASP A 635 -25.40 -12.59 31.13
C ASP A 635 -25.71 -11.45 32.11
N PHE A 636 -25.71 -11.75 33.41
CA PHE A 636 -25.92 -10.74 34.44
C PHE A 636 -24.88 -9.61 34.37
N PHE A 637 -23.60 -9.97 34.22
CA PHE A 637 -22.54 -8.97 34.16
C PHE A 637 -22.46 -8.30 32.79
N GLU A 638 -22.79 -9.02 31.71
CA GLU A 638 -22.94 -8.45 30.38
C GLU A 638 -24.00 -7.34 30.35
N SER A 639 -25.15 -7.59 30.97
CA SER A 639 -26.24 -6.62 31.08
C SER A 639 -25.97 -5.45 32.04
N VAL A 640 -24.77 -5.35 32.62
CA VAL A 640 -24.29 -4.14 33.31
C VAL A 640 -22.93 -3.68 32.79
N GLU A 641 -22.48 -4.19 31.65
CA GLU A 641 -21.20 -3.84 31.02
C GLU A 641 -21.06 -2.32 30.85
N GLY A 642 -19.93 -1.75 31.26
CA GLY A 642 -19.67 -0.32 31.12
C GLY A 642 -20.49 0.59 32.04
N MET A 643 -21.45 0.08 32.83
CA MET A 643 -22.29 0.89 33.72
C MET A 643 -21.53 1.28 34.99
N LEU A 644 -21.88 2.43 35.55
CA LEU A 644 -21.58 2.74 36.95
C LEU A 644 -22.31 1.74 37.86
N VAL A 645 -21.54 1.01 38.66
CA VAL A 645 -22.04 -0.01 39.58
C VAL A 645 -21.55 0.22 41.01
N GLN A 646 -22.29 -0.31 41.98
CA GLN A 646 -21.98 -0.18 43.40
C GLN A 646 -22.14 -1.51 44.14
N VAL A 647 -21.17 -1.85 44.98
CA VAL A 647 -21.24 -2.98 45.92
C VAL A 647 -21.31 -2.46 47.34
N ASN A 648 -22.38 -2.79 48.05
CA ASN A 648 -22.57 -2.44 49.46
C ASN A 648 -21.97 -3.49 50.38
N ASP A 649 -21.45 -3.05 51.54
CA ASP A 649 -20.95 -3.92 52.61
C ASP A 649 -20.09 -5.08 52.09
N ALA A 650 -19.16 -4.77 51.18
CA ALA A 650 -18.37 -5.76 50.47
C ALA A 650 -17.56 -6.64 51.45
N LEU A 651 -17.76 -7.94 51.36
CA LEU A 651 -16.99 -8.97 52.08
C LEU A 651 -15.89 -9.51 51.17
N VAL A 652 -14.65 -9.48 51.63
CA VAL A 652 -13.49 -9.97 50.89
C VAL A 652 -13.49 -11.50 50.89
N VAL A 653 -13.57 -12.08 49.71
CA VAL A 653 -13.60 -13.54 49.49
C VAL A 653 -12.32 -14.06 48.85
N GLY A 654 -11.53 -13.18 48.24
CA GLY A 654 -10.16 -13.39 47.80
C GLY A 654 -9.33 -12.15 48.12
N GLY A 655 -8.23 -12.33 48.86
CA GLY A 655 -7.39 -11.21 49.30
C GLY A 655 -6.62 -10.54 48.15
N THR A 656 -6.04 -9.38 48.43
CA THR A 656 -5.37 -8.54 47.43
C THR A 656 -4.21 -9.26 46.77
N ARG A 657 -4.24 -9.36 45.43
CA ARG A 657 -3.16 -9.94 44.64
C ARG A 657 -3.11 -9.29 43.27
N PHE A 658 -1.94 -8.78 42.88
CA PHE A 658 -1.75 -8.02 41.63
C PHE A 658 -2.68 -6.80 41.51
N GLY A 659 -2.99 -6.13 42.63
CA GLY A 659 -3.96 -5.03 42.64
C GLY A 659 -5.41 -5.48 42.68
N GLU A 660 -5.70 -6.76 42.46
CA GLU A 660 -7.07 -7.26 42.39
C GLU A 660 -7.59 -7.74 43.75
N ILE A 661 -8.84 -7.45 44.07
CA ILE A 661 -9.56 -7.93 45.27
C ILE A 661 -10.86 -8.60 44.86
N SER A 662 -11.11 -9.83 45.31
CA SER A 662 -12.39 -10.50 45.08
C SER A 662 -13.33 -10.29 46.25
N VAL A 663 -14.56 -9.86 45.99
CA VAL A 663 -15.58 -9.57 46.99
C VAL A 663 -16.93 -10.20 46.64
N VAL A 664 -17.81 -10.26 47.64
CA VAL A 664 -19.26 -10.43 47.47
C VAL A 664 -19.98 -9.30 48.20
N GLY A 665 -21.14 -8.88 47.68
CA GLY A 665 -21.95 -7.82 48.29
C GLY A 665 -22.68 -8.26 49.57
N ASP A 666 -23.15 -7.28 50.34
CA ASP A 666 -24.06 -7.44 51.48
C ASP A 666 -23.56 -8.43 52.55
N LEU A 667 -22.26 -8.39 52.86
CA LEU A 667 -21.62 -9.34 53.78
C LEU A 667 -21.80 -10.82 53.37
N GLY A 668 -22.04 -11.09 52.07
CA GLY A 668 -22.31 -12.42 51.55
C GLY A 668 -23.74 -12.92 51.77
N ALA A 669 -24.71 -12.03 52.02
CA ALA A 669 -26.11 -12.42 52.25
C ALA A 669 -26.73 -13.23 51.10
N ASN A 670 -26.30 -12.95 49.87
CA ASN A 670 -26.77 -13.62 48.65
C ASN A 670 -25.73 -14.59 48.06
N ALA A 671 -24.60 -14.82 48.73
CA ALA A 671 -23.59 -15.78 48.31
C ALA A 671 -23.91 -17.19 48.83
N THR A 672 -23.63 -18.19 48.01
CA THR A 672 -23.65 -19.60 48.42
C THR A 672 -22.24 -20.02 48.85
N GLY A 673 -22.06 -21.26 49.32
CA GLY A 673 -20.71 -21.78 49.61
C GLY A 673 -19.85 -21.03 50.66
N LEU A 674 -20.40 -20.05 51.39
CA LEU A 674 -19.62 -19.20 52.28
C LEU A 674 -19.05 -19.98 53.48
N SER A 675 -17.73 -20.00 53.60
CA SER A 675 -17.01 -20.63 54.69
C SER A 675 -17.10 -19.81 55.99
N ALA A 676 -16.80 -20.44 57.12
CA ALA A 676 -16.74 -19.75 58.41
C ALA A 676 -15.69 -18.61 58.48
N ARG A 677 -14.77 -18.54 57.51
CA ARG A 677 -13.77 -17.48 57.38
C ARG A 677 -14.13 -16.42 56.32
N GLY A 678 -15.32 -16.49 55.72
CA GLY A 678 -15.77 -15.51 54.72
C GLY A 678 -15.30 -15.77 53.29
N GLY A 679 -14.52 -16.83 53.02
CA GLY A 679 -14.23 -17.24 51.63
C GLY A 679 -15.37 -18.04 51.02
N VAL A 680 -15.57 -17.95 49.71
CA VAL A 680 -16.57 -18.72 48.96
C VAL A 680 -15.96 -20.02 48.42
N VAL A 681 -16.62 -21.15 48.63
CA VAL A 681 -16.10 -22.49 48.30
C VAL A 681 -16.80 -23.04 47.07
N ILE A 682 -16.02 -23.36 46.02
CA ILE A 682 -16.52 -24.04 44.82
C ILE A 682 -17.19 -25.38 45.17
N GLY A 683 -18.39 -25.59 44.64
CA GLY A 683 -19.15 -26.82 44.69
C GLY A 683 -19.26 -27.52 43.32
N PRO A 684 -19.80 -28.74 43.25
CA PRO A 684 -19.96 -29.48 41.99
C PRO A 684 -20.84 -28.80 40.93
N ASN A 685 -21.78 -27.95 41.36
CA ASN A 685 -22.72 -27.22 40.51
C ASN A 685 -22.74 -25.72 40.88
N ASP A 686 -21.66 -25.23 41.47
CA ASP A 686 -21.58 -23.87 41.98
C ASP A 686 -20.13 -23.39 41.88
N PHE A 687 -19.88 -22.56 40.88
CA PHE A 687 -18.56 -21.97 40.63
C PHE A 687 -18.47 -20.52 41.11
N ASN A 688 -19.44 -20.09 41.93
CA ASN A 688 -19.54 -18.78 42.56
C ASN A 688 -19.58 -17.61 41.54
N PRO A 689 -20.57 -17.60 40.61
CA PRO A 689 -20.74 -16.50 39.66
C PRO A 689 -20.96 -15.13 40.35
N GLU A 690 -21.42 -15.09 41.59
CA GLU A 690 -21.65 -13.85 42.34
C GLU A 690 -20.37 -13.15 42.81
N ARG A 691 -19.18 -13.73 42.56
CA ARG A 691 -17.89 -13.14 42.90
C ARG A 691 -17.60 -11.96 41.99
N ILE A 692 -17.37 -10.80 42.61
CA ILE A 692 -17.01 -9.56 41.91
C ILE A 692 -15.52 -9.29 42.14
N MET A 693 -14.78 -8.98 41.08
CA MET A 693 -13.37 -8.57 41.17
C MET A 693 -13.27 -7.05 41.10
N ILE A 694 -12.47 -6.45 41.98
CA ILE A 694 -12.11 -5.02 41.98
C ILE A 694 -10.67 -4.90 41.49
N ASP A 695 -10.33 -3.89 40.68
CA ASP A 695 -9.05 -3.78 39.95
C ASP A 695 -8.51 -2.33 39.93
N ASP A 696 -7.19 -2.16 40.09
CA ASP A 696 -6.46 -0.87 40.08
C ASP A 696 -6.35 -0.18 38.73
N ALA A 697 -6.86 -0.77 37.65
CA ALA A 697 -6.61 -0.29 36.30
C ALA A 697 -6.78 1.23 36.09
N LEU A 698 -7.64 1.89 36.89
CA LEU A 698 -7.81 3.35 36.89
C LEU A 698 -7.15 4.06 38.10
N VAL A 699 -7.15 3.46 39.28
CA VAL A 699 -6.56 4.03 40.52
C VAL A 699 -5.64 3.00 41.17
N PHE A 700 -4.33 3.18 41.00
CA PHE A 700 -3.30 2.29 41.52
C PHE A 700 -3.05 2.46 43.04
N ASP A 701 -4.01 2.07 43.88
CA ASP A 701 -3.95 2.24 45.36
C ASP A 701 -4.84 1.26 46.15
N GLU A 702 -5.00 -0.01 45.73
CA GLU A 702 -5.82 -0.95 46.50
C GLU A 702 -5.19 -1.27 47.86
N PRO A 703 -6.02 -1.33 48.92
CA PRO A 703 -5.55 -1.73 50.23
C PRO A 703 -5.19 -3.21 50.27
N ASP A 704 -4.24 -3.56 51.14
CA ASP A 704 -4.02 -4.96 51.54
C ASP A 704 -5.27 -5.47 52.27
N ALA A 705 -5.94 -6.46 51.68
CA ALA A 705 -7.15 -7.10 52.21
C ALA A 705 -6.98 -8.62 52.31
N SER A 706 -7.48 -9.21 53.38
CA SER A 706 -7.51 -10.66 53.58
C SER A 706 -8.92 -11.21 53.50
N VAL A 707 -9.05 -12.50 53.15
CA VAL A 707 -10.35 -13.19 53.16
C VAL A 707 -11.02 -13.04 54.51
N GLY A 708 -12.28 -12.61 54.49
CA GLY A 708 -13.10 -12.30 55.66
C GLY A 708 -13.10 -10.83 56.08
N ASP A 709 -12.20 -10.00 55.54
CA ASP A 709 -12.24 -8.56 55.78
C ASP A 709 -13.46 -7.92 55.11
N THR A 710 -13.83 -6.72 55.55
CA THR A 710 -14.99 -5.98 55.00
C THR A 710 -14.62 -4.54 54.70
N PHE A 711 -15.30 -3.91 53.74
CA PHE A 711 -15.08 -2.49 53.45
C PHE A 711 -15.95 -1.58 54.33
N ALA A 712 -15.41 -0.45 54.77
CA ALA A 712 -16.08 0.51 55.64
C ALA A 712 -17.14 1.39 54.94
N GLY A 713 -17.27 1.24 53.62
CA GLY A 713 -18.21 1.98 52.79
C GLY A 713 -18.47 1.23 51.47
N PRO A 714 -19.41 1.72 50.65
CA PRO A 714 -19.70 1.14 49.35
C PRO A 714 -18.50 1.28 48.41
N ILE A 715 -18.30 0.29 47.55
CA ILE A 715 -17.36 0.35 46.44
C ILE A 715 -18.13 0.79 45.20
N VAL A 716 -17.66 1.83 44.52
CA VAL A 716 -18.26 2.34 43.28
C VAL A 716 -17.20 2.30 42.18
N GLY A 717 -17.60 1.88 40.99
CA GLY A 717 -16.73 1.84 39.82
C GLY A 717 -17.53 1.57 38.56
N VAL A 718 -16.83 1.30 37.47
CA VAL A 718 -17.44 0.91 36.20
C VAL A 718 -17.23 -0.58 35.93
N MET A 719 -18.26 -1.27 35.44
CA MET A 719 -18.13 -2.67 35.02
C MET A 719 -17.29 -2.78 33.76
N ASP A 720 -16.37 -3.74 33.73
CA ASP A 720 -15.40 -3.98 32.67
C ASP A 720 -15.11 -5.47 32.55
N TYR A 721 -14.51 -5.91 31.44
CA TYR A 721 -14.14 -7.31 31.25
C TYR A 721 -12.69 -7.46 30.79
N SER A 722 -11.90 -8.25 31.52
CA SER A 722 -10.54 -8.59 31.11
C SER A 722 -10.04 -9.88 31.73
N PHE A 723 -9.13 -10.57 31.03
CA PHE A 723 -8.50 -11.81 31.50
C PHE A 723 -9.50 -12.88 32.01
N GLY A 724 -10.63 -13.04 31.33
CA GLY A 724 -11.63 -14.05 31.67
C GLY A 724 -12.53 -13.70 32.86
N ASN A 725 -12.54 -12.45 33.32
CA ASN A 725 -13.30 -12.02 34.50
C ASN A 725 -13.96 -10.66 34.26
N TYR A 726 -15.21 -10.53 34.71
CA TYR A 726 -15.82 -9.23 34.93
C TYR A 726 -15.22 -8.57 36.16
N LYS A 727 -14.98 -7.26 36.05
CA LYS A 727 -14.29 -6.45 37.05
C LYS A 727 -14.99 -5.12 37.24
N ILE A 728 -14.89 -4.58 38.45
CA ILE A 728 -15.22 -3.20 38.75
C ILE A 728 -13.91 -2.41 38.77
N LEU A 729 -13.80 -1.44 37.86
CA LEU A 729 -12.69 -0.49 37.87
C LEU A 729 -13.08 0.70 38.76
N ASN A 730 -12.46 0.81 39.94
CA ASN A 730 -12.68 1.95 40.81
C ASN A 730 -11.96 3.19 40.27
N PHE A 731 -12.69 4.29 40.10
CA PHE A 731 -12.14 5.58 39.69
C PHE A 731 -11.84 6.51 40.88
N ASP A 732 -12.19 6.08 42.11
CA ASP A 732 -11.81 6.70 43.38
C ASP A 732 -11.05 5.68 44.25
N PRO A 733 -10.22 6.14 45.22
CA PRO A 733 -9.60 5.25 46.20
C PRO A 733 -10.64 4.44 46.99
N LEU A 734 -10.36 3.14 47.19
CA LEU A 734 -11.29 2.27 47.90
C LEU A 734 -11.48 2.66 49.38
N PRO A 735 -12.66 2.38 49.97
CA PRO A 735 -12.90 2.58 51.38
C PRO A 735 -11.92 1.79 52.27
N ALA A 736 -11.74 2.23 53.52
CA ALA A 736 -10.89 1.53 54.46
C ALA A 736 -11.36 0.09 54.72
N VAL A 737 -10.41 -0.84 54.83
CA VAL A 737 -10.66 -2.24 55.16
C VAL A 737 -10.77 -2.44 56.67
N ASN A 738 -11.80 -3.16 57.11
CA ASN A 738 -12.03 -3.57 58.48
C ASN A 738 -11.67 -5.05 58.63
N SER A 739 -10.54 -5.32 59.30
CA SER A 739 -10.10 -6.68 59.61
C SER A 739 -10.49 -7.10 61.02
N ASN A 740 -11.37 -8.09 61.14
CA ASN A 740 -11.85 -8.59 62.42
C ASN A 740 -11.26 -9.97 62.81
N PHE A 741 -10.41 -10.54 61.96
CA PHE A 741 -9.82 -11.85 62.20
C PHE A 741 -8.50 -11.74 62.97
N THR A 742 -8.40 -12.52 64.05
CA THR A 742 -7.13 -12.79 64.72
C THR A 742 -6.60 -14.12 64.22
N ALA A 743 -5.30 -14.19 63.95
CA ALA A 743 -4.65 -15.43 63.55
C ALA A 743 -4.95 -16.53 64.59
N GLU A 744 -5.43 -17.68 64.12
CA GLU A 744 -5.64 -18.82 65.02
C GLU A 744 -4.29 -19.29 65.56
N SER A 745 -4.18 -19.32 66.89
CA SER A 745 -3.04 -19.92 67.56
C SER A 745 -3.45 -21.29 68.09
N THR A 746 -2.65 -22.30 67.77
CA THR A 746 -2.78 -23.64 68.35
C THR A 746 -1.51 -23.99 69.11
N ASN A 747 -1.64 -24.86 70.11
CA ASN A 747 -0.48 -25.40 70.82
C ASN A 747 -0.08 -26.72 70.16
N LEU A 748 1.12 -26.77 69.58
CA LEU A 748 1.69 -28.01 69.06
C LEU A 748 1.95 -28.97 70.23
N THR A 749 1.24 -30.10 70.27
CA THR A 749 1.45 -31.13 71.29
C THR A 749 2.10 -32.34 70.62
N GLY A 750 3.41 -32.48 70.78
CA GLY A 750 4.15 -33.61 70.22
C GLY A 750 3.84 -34.92 70.95
N THR A 751 3.63 -36.00 70.20
CA THR A 751 3.65 -37.37 70.72
C THR A 751 4.99 -38.02 70.39
N GLY A 752 5.39 -39.09 71.08
CA GLY A 752 6.67 -39.76 70.84
C GLY A 752 6.80 -40.42 69.45
N THR A 753 5.75 -40.36 68.62
CA THR A 753 5.66 -41.03 67.31
C THR A 753 5.23 -40.11 66.17
N GLU A 754 4.91 -38.85 66.41
CA GLU A 754 4.35 -37.94 65.39
C GLU A 754 5.03 -36.58 65.41
N LEU A 755 5.21 -35.99 64.22
CA LEU A 755 5.65 -34.61 64.03
C LEU A 755 4.41 -33.73 63.84
N THR A 756 4.24 -32.73 64.68
CA THR A 756 3.22 -31.68 64.48
C THR A 756 3.88 -30.49 63.78
N VAL A 757 3.35 -30.09 62.63
CA VAL A 757 3.79 -28.90 61.88
C VAL A 757 2.64 -27.89 61.88
N ALA A 758 2.93 -26.64 62.21
CA ALA A 758 2.06 -25.50 61.91
C ALA A 758 2.66 -24.74 60.73
N THR A 759 1.83 -24.37 59.77
CA THR A 759 2.15 -23.44 58.68
C THR A 759 1.31 -22.21 58.82
#